data_AF-A0AA36I7E9-F1
#
_entry.id   AF-A0AA36I7E9-F1
#
_cell.length_a   1.000
_cell.length_b   1.000
_cell.length_c   1.000
_cell.angle_alpha   90.00
_cell.angle_beta   90.00
_cell.angle_gamma   90.00
#
_symmetry.space_group_name_H-M   'P 1'
#
loop_
_entity.id
_entity.type
_entity.pdbx_description
1 polymer ?
#
loop_
_entity_poly.entity_id
_entity_poly.type
_entity_poly.pdbx_seq_one_letter_code
_entity_poly.pdbx_strand_id
1 'polypeptide(L)'
;MQTFYPPLKCSPDSHVPRRGHSNLVSQAAAATAASGSAASYCSPRLWMGGGVGQSEREIRPPRPERSERSGRSERKVLVGDSLEVTYQERLTSFGAEQVQELVALVEARHMQFSALSLCTALHRLASTTRQPDRLRCSGLLSTLEAQLRSRPEKFRAQSIANACWAAAKLQWTADLLDALLQVAVTRIDDFKSQELSLLLWSMASANASHGSAADAIALEFLRRGCHSFDAQSTATVAYSAAALLIANEPLWSAIGIGSADRVAEFSDRQLANLVWGFATVLHIDCTVVFQRVAQEAPVARLAPIDLSLVAWAMAKVSQGEQTFYDQVADAVLAKHAAWARSDTRNIATLLYSLALAEQATGHDAAFRELAAAVCARSSEFSVQGLTNAVWAYATACYAEETWFALAAREVCVRCASEFEPLDIANSLWAFAAVLHRDPGLIQRLAGLGKAMICQMSAQNLSISAWALAAMETRDEAFFMQAADPFVLRLEECKAQELNNMLWSYATVSVRLPWLFLKAAKHAVSLGLAEFKTHELSILLWAHGTAGVCNHGFFDAVVDEILHGRGIDSCAPREIANAAWAYSTIIGRCHSPWMASVAEYSRCHMHEFDTQGIGNVLWSFANVTVYSESLLHEASEETARRCQAGVEPQNLAQVLSAISAAASLGQPEVHLFQVAIDLFIASHATGARELLILGNAAFQAREELQERWVRLQGVLEARIFHPLAHALRASHADWSGMEACISQLDVDHLGAAFTAEFLTRIQAVASAEVHQRETNSSPWVLEAMQACALERERAIQRGRDDAAPADQQKLVRQLDKVNKREIVAWVSYDVTTPRGPLREIGQAFSWQLESVVKQGNAAQLLKPVVTRSRIAPNLTGQHDRSGHAERCALLQVASDWLQCDLEGSSVQGQAFLYVTHFPCISCMCIIAQFARHFPKIQLHLAYSDGRTTNIQRLKQVNIQEHDC
;
A
#
# COMPACT_ATOMS: atom_id res chain seq x y z
N MET A 1 32.50 12.63 -8.52
CA MET A 1 32.39 13.87 -7.73
C MET A 1 31.36 13.62 -6.64
N GLN A 2 31.82 13.56 -5.39
CA GLN A 2 31.03 13.34 -4.18
C GLN A 2 30.10 14.54 -3.94
N THR A 3 28.79 14.34 -3.89
CA THR A 3 27.84 15.33 -3.40
C THR A 3 27.39 14.94 -2.00
N PHE A 4 27.87 15.71 -1.03
CA PHE A 4 27.59 15.60 0.40
C PHE A 4 26.12 15.94 0.70
N TYR A 5 25.41 14.98 1.30
CA TYR A 5 24.21 15.27 2.09
C TYR A 5 24.65 15.74 3.49
N PRO A 6 24.18 16.89 4.01
CA PRO A 6 24.48 17.23 5.39
C PRO A 6 23.69 16.32 6.34
N PRO A 7 24.29 15.82 7.43
CA PRO A 7 23.57 15.09 8.45
C PRO A 7 22.62 16.04 9.19
N LEU A 8 21.36 15.61 9.35
CA LEU A 8 20.39 16.25 10.23
C LEU A 8 20.95 16.25 11.66
N LYS A 9 21.28 17.42 12.19
CA LYS A 9 21.71 17.58 13.59
C LYS A 9 20.53 17.35 14.52
N CYS A 10 20.58 16.30 15.33
CA CYS A 10 19.75 16.14 16.52
C CYS A 10 20.12 17.23 17.54
N SER A 11 19.13 18.03 17.96
CA SER A 11 19.18 18.73 19.24
C SER A 11 18.82 17.72 20.34
N PRO A 12 19.57 17.62 21.44
CA PRO A 12 19.06 17.00 22.65
C PRO A 12 17.99 17.92 23.24
N ASP A 13 17.03 17.36 23.98
CA ASP A 13 15.99 18.08 24.74
C ASP A 13 14.77 18.61 23.97
N SER A 14 13.98 17.70 23.39
CA SER A 14 12.50 17.76 23.45
C SER A 14 11.89 16.43 22.99
N HIS A 15 11.56 15.54 23.93
CA HIS A 15 10.85 14.28 23.69
C HIS A 15 9.35 14.53 23.41
N VAL A 16 9.01 15.06 22.23
CA VAL A 16 7.71 14.87 21.56
C VAL A 16 7.96 15.04 20.04
N PRO A 17 7.75 14.01 19.18
CA PRO A 17 7.99 14.15 17.76
C PRO A 17 7.03 15.14 17.11
N ARG A 18 7.55 16.10 16.33
CA ARG A 18 6.75 16.98 15.47
C ARG A 18 6.00 16.14 14.42
N ARG A 19 4.67 16.16 14.48
CA ARG A 19 3.74 15.44 13.59
C ARG A 19 3.71 16.11 12.22
N GLY A 20 4.45 15.56 11.24
CA GLY A 20 4.40 15.96 9.83
C GLY A 20 3.58 14.98 8.96
N HIS A 21 3.11 15.46 7.80
CA HIS A 21 2.18 14.80 6.86
C HIS A 21 2.50 13.34 6.46
N SER A 22 3.75 12.87 6.50
CA SER A 22 4.07 11.49 6.13
C SER A 22 3.52 10.48 7.15
N ASN A 23 3.52 10.82 8.44
CA ASN A 23 3.11 9.87 9.48
C ASN A 23 1.59 9.72 9.59
N LEU A 24 0.78 10.75 9.32
CA LEU A 24 -0.69 10.63 9.33
C LEU A 24 -1.20 9.94 8.06
N VAL A 25 -0.58 10.15 6.90
CA VAL A 25 -0.90 9.40 5.68
C VAL A 25 -0.46 7.94 5.82
N SER A 26 0.70 7.68 6.44
CA SER A 26 1.15 6.31 6.73
C SER A 26 0.30 5.65 7.82
N GLN A 27 -0.16 6.38 8.84
CA GLN A 27 -1.04 5.84 9.89
C GLN A 27 -2.48 5.67 9.41
N ALA A 28 -3.01 6.55 8.57
CA ALA A 28 -4.34 6.38 7.98
C ALA A 28 -4.31 5.34 6.86
N ALA A 29 -3.25 5.27 6.04
CA ALA A 29 -3.08 4.17 5.08
C ALA A 29 -2.76 2.84 5.79
N ALA A 30 -2.04 2.84 6.91
CA ALA A 30 -1.85 1.66 7.77
C ALA A 30 -3.12 1.30 8.52
N ALA A 31 -3.93 2.27 8.98
CA ALA A 31 -5.22 2.03 9.60
C ALA A 31 -6.26 1.59 8.57
N THR A 32 -6.20 2.07 7.32
CA THR A 32 -7.07 1.64 6.22
C THR A 32 -6.63 0.30 5.63
N ALA A 33 -5.31 0.06 5.52
CA ALA A 33 -4.76 -1.25 5.21
C ALA A 33 -4.99 -2.25 6.34
N ALA A 34 -5.06 -1.81 7.60
CA ALA A 34 -5.46 -2.63 8.75
C ALA A 34 -6.99 -2.79 8.85
N SER A 35 -7.79 -1.80 8.44
CA SER A 35 -9.26 -1.85 8.43
C SER A 35 -9.83 -2.60 7.24
N GLY A 36 -9.06 -2.76 6.17
CA GLY A 36 -9.29 -3.78 5.16
C GLY A 36 -8.89 -5.13 5.76
N SER A 37 -9.79 -5.70 6.57
CA SER A 37 -9.63 -6.90 7.41
C SER A 37 -8.22 -7.50 7.37
N ALA A 38 -7.50 -7.39 8.48
CA ALA A 38 -6.20 -8.04 8.67
C ALA A 38 -6.27 -9.55 8.26
N ALA A 39 -7.46 -10.16 8.33
CA ALA A 39 -7.85 -11.47 7.79
C ALA A 39 -7.59 -11.72 6.28
N SER A 40 -7.67 -10.70 5.41
CA SER A 40 -7.50 -10.82 3.96
C SER A 40 -6.05 -11.10 3.52
N TYR A 41 -5.09 -10.79 4.38
CA TYR A 41 -3.66 -10.93 4.12
C TYR A 41 -3.08 -12.33 4.43
N CYS A 42 -3.94 -13.28 4.78
CA CYS A 42 -3.54 -14.59 5.28
C CYS A 42 -4.04 -15.72 4.37
N SER A 43 -3.13 -16.38 3.64
CA SER A 43 -3.45 -17.58 2.86
C SER A 43 -3.68 -18.80 3.77
N PRO A 44 -4.81 -19.51 3.65
CA PRO A 44 -5.19 -20.59 4.57
C PRO A 44 -4.45 -21.92 4.39
N ARG A 45 -3.65 -22.11 3.33
CA ARG A 45 -2.98 -23.41 3.04
C ARG A 45 -1.62 -23.61 3.73
N LEU A 46 -1.06 -22.58 4.37
CA LEU A 46 0.35 -22.56 4.83
C LEU A 46 0.53 -22.64 6.36
N TRP A 47 -0.54 -22.82 7.13
CA TRP A 47 -0.50 -22.90 8.61
C TRP A 47 0.06 -24.22 9.16
N MET A 48 0.48 -25.11 8.27
CA MET A 48 1.02 -26.43 8.60
C MET A 48 2.47 -26.48 8.12
N GLY A 49 3.41 -26.34 9.05
CA GLY A 49 4.78 -26.78 8.81
C GLY A 49 4.78 -28.20 8.26
N GLY A 50 5.65 -28.46 7.28
CA GLY A 50 5.82 -29.78 6.67
C GLY A 50 5.86 -30.88 7.73
N GLY A 51 5.03 -31.91 7.51
CA GLY A 51 4.75 -32.96 8.48
C GLY A 51 6.03 -33.56 9.10
N VAL A 52 6.27 -33.22 10.36
CA VAL A 52 7.09 -34.03 11.26
C VAL A 52 6.14 -34.62 12.28
N GLY A 53 5.88 -35.91 12.16
CA GLY A 53 4.97 -36.65 13.04
C GLY A 53 5.32 -36.44 14.52
N GLN A 54 4.59 -35.55 15.17
CA GLN A 54 4.69 -35.39 16.61
C GLN A 54 4.08 -36.59 17.33
N SER A 55 4.74 -36.98 18.42
CA SER A 55 4.45 -38.17 19.20
C SER A 55 3.26 -38.00 20.12
N GLU A 56 2.22 -38.78 19.87
CA GLU A 56 1.17 -39.02 20.83
C GLU A 56 1.33 -40.40 21.45
N ARG A 57 1.47 -40.44 22.78
CA ARG A 57 1.14 -41.63 23.56
C ARG A 57 -0.40 -41.71 23.58
N GLU A 58 -0.97 -42.61 22.79
CA GLU A 58 -2.39 -42.97 22.92
C GLU A 58 -2.65 -43.60 24.30
N ILE A 59 -3.54 -42.97 25.06
CA ILE A 59 -4.15 -43.51 26.26
C ILE A 59 -5.17 -44.57 25.82
N ARG A 60 -4.97 -45.83 26.20
CA ARG A 60 -5.93 -46.93 25.96
C ARG A 60 -7.22 -46.70 26.76
N PRO A 61 -8.42 -46.91 26.19
CA PRO A 61 -9.68 -46.87 26.94
C PRO A 61 -9.83 -48.14 27.84
N PRO A 62 -10.56 -48.05 28.96
CA PRO A 62 -10.75 -49.17 29.89
C PRO A 62 -11.66 -50.24 29.27
N ARG A 63 -11.33 -51.51 29.50
CA ARG A 63 -12.19 -52.65 29.13
C ARG A 63 -13.35 -52.76 30.12
N PRO A 64 -14.58 -53.09 29.67
CA PRO A 64 -15.68 -53.38 30.58
C PRO A 64 -15.43 -54.71 31.32
N GLU A 65 -15.69 -54.71 32.62
CA GLU A 65 -15.66 -55.88 33.49
C GLU A 65 -16.61 -56.97 32.97
N ARG A 66 -16.10 -58.20 32.83
CA ARG A 66 -16.92 -59.41 32.71
C ARG A 66 -16.63 -60.31 33.90
N SER A 67 -17.74 -60.72 34.52
CA SER A 67 -17.85 -61.47 35.76
C SER A 67 -17.04 -62.76 35.80
N GLU A 68 -16.54 -63.04 37.00
CA GLU A 68 -15.93 -64.29 37.40
C GLU A 68 -16.87 -65.49 37.13
N ARG A 69 -16.36 -66.50 36.43
CA ARG A 69 -16.69 -67.90 36.70
C ARG A 69 -15.44 -68.75 36.63
N SER A 70 -15.20 -69.42 37.75
CA SER A 70 -14.15 -70.39 38.05
C SER A 70 -14.16 -71.60 37.12
N GLY A 71 -12.97 -72.14 36.83
CA GLY A 71 -12.81 -73.50 36.30
C GLY A 71 -11.41 -73.79 35.81
N ARG A 72 -10.53 -74.26 36.71
CA ARG A 72 -9.31 -75.00 36.32
C ARG A 72 -9.74 -76.26 35.54
N SER A 73 -9.26 -76.45 34.32
CA SER A 73 -9.05 -77.79 33.78
C SER A 73 -7.99 -77.79 32.69
N GLU A 74 -6.98 -78.61 32.96
CA GLU A 74 -5.94 -79.26 32.17
C GLU A 74 -5.87 -79.02 30.65
N ARG A 75 -4.63 -78.75 30.23
CA ARG A 75 -4.14 -78.84 28.85
C ARG A 75 -4.56 -80.17 28.19
N LYS A 76 -5.25 -80.07 27.08
CA LYS A 76 -5.24 -81.10 26.03
C LYS A 76 -4.78 -80.46 24.73
N VAL A 77 -3.56 -80.81 24.35
CA VAL A 77 -3.00 -80.62 23.02
C VAL A 77 -3.86 -81.45 22.05
N LEU A 78 -4.51 -80.79 21.10
CA LEU A 78 -5.06 -81.43 19.91
C LEU A 78 -4.31 -80.86 18.70
N VAL A 79 -3.57 -81.75 18.05
CA VAL A 79 -2.84 -81.53 16.81
C VAL A 79 -3.87 -81.33 15.69
N GLY A 80 -3.80 -80.17 15.03
CA GLY A 80 -4.54 -79.91 13.80
C GLY A 80 -4.78 -78.44 13.49
N ASP A 81 -3.77 -77.56 13.52
CA ASP A 81 -3.94 -76.16 13.12
C ASP A 81 -3.00 -75.81 11.97
N SER A 82 -3.53 -75.17 10.93
CA SER A 82 -2.79 -74.79 9.73
C SER A 82 -1.62 -73.84 10.07
N LEU A 83 -0.52 -73.90 9.31
CA LEU A 83 0.63 -72.98 9.42
C LEU A 83 0.22 -71.49 9.52
N GLU A 84 -0.93 -71.13 8.98
CA GLU A 84 -1.50 -69.77 9.03
C GLU A 84 -1.91 -69.35 10.45
N VAL A 85 -2.56 -70.23 11.23
CA VAL A 85 -2.96 -69.94 12.62
C VAL A 85 -1.73 -69.64 13.46
N THR A 86 -0.68 -70.44 13.31
CA THR A 86 0.60 -70.27 14.01
C THR A 86 1.27 -68.94 13.68
N TYR A 87 1.26 -68.49 12.41
CA TYR A 87 1.82 -67.20 12.04
C TYR A 87 0.98 -66.03 12.55
N GLN A 88 -0.35 -66.13 12.50
CA GLN A 88 -1.24 -65.06 12.94
C GLN A 88 -1.18 -64.82 14.46
N GLU A 89 -1.17 -65.89 15.26
CA GLU A 89 -0.96 -65.81 16.71
C GLU A 89 0.39 -65.19 17.05
N ARG A 90 1.44 -65.60 16.33
CA ARG A 90 2.78 -65.05 16.56
C ARG A 90 2.88 -63.59 16.17
N LEU A 91 2.38 -63.18 15.01
CA LEU A 91 2.40 -61.79 14.55
C LEU A 91 1.61 -60.85 15.47
N THR A 92 0.48 -61.32 16.00
CA THR A 92 -0.34 -60.52 16.91
C THR A 92 0.24 -60.39 18.32
N SER A 93 1.15 -61.30 18.72
CA SER A 93 1.82 -61.28 20.02
C SER A 93 2.94 -60.25 20.17
N PHE A 94 3.51 -59.74 19.06
CA PHE A 94 4.63 -58.80 19.11
C PHE A 94 4.23 -57.43 19.66
N GLY A 95 4.97 -56.99 20.69
CA GLY A 95 4.88 -55.66 21.30
C GLY A 95 5.96 -54.69 20.80
N ALA A 96 5.94 -53.46 21.32
CA ALA A 96 6.87 -52.39 20.93
C ALA A 96 8.35 -52.71 21.26
N GLU A 97 8.62 -53.62 22.19
CA GLU A 97 9.98 -54.00 22.60
C GLU A 97 10.61 -55.07 21.70
N GLN A 98 9.81 -55.75 20.86
CA GLN A 98 10.24 -56.90 20.06
C GLN A 98 10.32 -56.59 18.55
N VAL A 99 10.54 -55.32 18.20
CA VAL A 99 10.59 -54.85 16.80
C VAL A 99 11.64 -55.61 15.98
N GLN A 100 12.82 -55.88 16.56
CA GLN A 100 13.89 -56.60 15.85
C GLN A 100 13.55 -58.06 15.57
N GLU A 101 12.84 -58.72 16.49
CA GLU A 101 12.36 -60.09 16.32
C GLU A 101 11.24 -60.16 15.28
N LEU A 102 10.36 -59.16 15.25
CA LEU A 102 9.33 -59.01 14.22
C LEU A 102 9.96 -58.80 12.84
N VAL A 103 10.94 -57.90 12.70
CA VAL A 103 11.67 -57.67 11.44
C VAL A 103 12.37 -58.95 10.97
N ALA A 104 13.04 -59.68 11.88
CA ALA A 104 13.71 -60.94 11.55
C ALA A 104 12.73 -62.04 11.10
N LEU A 105 11.56 -62.14 11.74
CA LEU A 105 10.52 -63.09 11.33
C LEU A 105 9.96 -62.74 9.95
N VAL A 106 9.69 -61.46 9.71
CA VAL A 106 9.21 -60.94 8.43
C VAL A 106 10.22 -61.25 7.33
N GLU A 107 11.49 -60.89 7.51
CA GLU A 107 12.57 -61.13 6.55
C GLU A 107 12.71 -62.63 6.22
N ALA A 108 12.63 -63.51 7.22
CA ALA A 108 12.83 -64.95 7.01
C ALA A 108 11.62 -65.69 6.44
N ARG A 109 10.39 -65.19 6.65
CA ARG A 109 9.15 -65.98 6.42
C ARG A 109 8.06 -65.28 5.61
N HIS A 110 8.26 -64.04 5.13
CA HIS A 110 7.21 -63.29 4.41
C HIS A 110 6.56 -64.05 3.23
N MET A 111 7.31 -64.89 2.51
CA MET A 111 6.78 -65.68 1.38
C MET A 111 5.74 -66.75 1.80
N GLN A 112 5.73 -67.13 3.09
CA GLN A 112 4.82 -68.14 3.64
C GLN A 112 3.56 -67.52 4.24
N PHE A 113 3.48 -66.18 4.31
CA PHE A 113 2.35 -65.49 4.90
C PHE A 113 1.16 -65.47 3.94
N SER A 114 -0.05 -65.65 4.50
CA SER A 114 -1.29 -65.37 3.80
C SER A 114 -1.51 -63.85 3.68
N ALA A 115 -2.46 -63.43 2.84
CA ALA A 115 -2.84 -62.02 2.71
C ALA A 115 -3.14 -61.36 4.07
N LEU A 116 -3.80 -62.08 4.99
CA LEU A 116 -4.09 -61.58 6.34
C LEU A 116 -2.81 -61.42 7.17
N SER A 117 -1.91 -62.40 7.15
CA SER A 117 -0.65 -62.34 7.89
C SER A 117 0.30 -61.28 7.32
N LEU A 118 0.31 -61.06 6.00
CA LEU A 118 1.07 -59.98 5.35
C LEU A 118 0.60 -58.60 5.83
N CYS A 119 -0.70 -58.32 5.78
CA CYS A 119 -1.28 -57.07 6.29
C CYS A 119 -1.06 -56.89 7.80
N THR A 120 -1.20 -57.97 8.57
CA THR A 120 -0.97 -57.95 10.02
C THR A 120 0.49 -57.65 10.34
N ALA A 121 1.44 -58.26 9.63
CA ALA A 121 2.87 -58.00 9.79
C ALA A 121 3.20 -56.53 9.49
N LEU A 122 2.69 -55.99 8.38
CA LEU A 122 2.90 -54.59 8.00
C LEU A 122 2.30 -53.62 9.05
N HIS A 123 1.08 -53.88 9.49
CA HIS A 123 0.43 -53.11 10.55
C HIS A 123 1.21 -53.18 11.88
N ARG A 124 1.75 -54.33 12.24
CA ARG A 124 2.57 -54.50 13.45
C ARG A 124 3.87 -53.72 13.35
N LEU A 125 4.55 -53.75 12.20
CA LEU A 125 5.73 -52.91 11.96
C LEU A 125 5.39 -51.42 12.15
N ALA A 126 4.28 -50.94 11.58
CA ALA A 126 3.83 -49.55 11.69
C ALA A 126 3.32 -49.12 13.08
N SER A 127 2.83 -50.06 13.89
CA SER A 127 2.33 -49.79 15.24
C SER A 127 3.40 -49.91 16.32
N THR A 128 4.51 -50.61 16.06
CA THR A 128 5.56 -50.88 17.04
C THR A 128 6.81 -49.99 16.88
N THR A 129 7.07 -49.45 15.69
CA THR A 129 8.19 -48.54 15.45
C THR A 129 7.86 -47.44 14.43
N ARG A 130 8.56 -46.31 14.53
CA ARG A 130 8.45 -45.17 13.59
C ARG A 130 9.35 -45.31 12.37
N GLN A 131 10.44 -46.08 12.48
CA GLN A 131 11.42 -46.31 11.41
C GLN A 131 11.86 -47.77 11.44
N PRO A 132 11.03 -48.71 10.97
CA PRO A 132 11.48 -50.07 10.75
C PRO A 132 12.55 -50.10 9.64
N ASP A 133 13.39 -51.12 9.64
CA ASP A 133 14.40 -51.30 8.58
C ASP A 133 13.69 -51.66 7.27
N ARG A 134 13.46 -50.64 6.43
CA ARG A 134 12.77 -50.78 5.15
C ARG A 134 13.48 -51.74 4.22
N LEU A 135 14.80 -51.81 4.27
CA LEU A 135 15.59 -52.67 3.38
C LEU A 135 15.31 -54.14 3.71
N ARG A 136 15.31 -54.49 5.00
CA ARG A 136 15.02 -55.84 5.49
C ARG A 136 13.55 -56.24 5.33
N CYS A 137 12.65 -55.26 5.29
CA CYS A 137 11.22 -55.47 5.04
C CYS A 137 10.82 -55.38 3.57
N SER A 138 11.76 -55.15 2.64
CA SER A 138 11.46 -55.00 1.20
C SER A 138 10.76 -56.23 0.62
N GLY A 139 11.20 -57.44 1.00
CA GLY A 139 10.58 -58.70 0.59
C GLY A 139 9.12 -58.85 1.01
N LEU A 140 8.74 -58.30 2.17
CA LEU A 140 7.35 -58.25 2.64
C LEU A 140 6.49 -57.41 1.69
N LEU A 141 6.97 -56.20 1.34
CA LEU A 141 6.26 -55.27 0.47
C LEU A 141 6.06 -55.87 -0.92
N SER A 142 7.11 -56.45 -1.51
CA SER A 142 7.02 -57.12 -2.82
C SER A 142 6.08 -58.33 -2.80
N THR A 143 6.07 -59.11 -1.71
CA THR A 143 5.17 -60.27 -1.58
C THR A 143 3.72 -59.84 -1.41
N LEU A 144 3.48 -58.80 -0.60
CA LEU A 144 2.16 -58.22 -0.41
C LEU A 144 1.61 -57.66 -1.73
N GLU A 145 2.42 -56.92 -2.48
CA GLU A 145 2.05 -56.40 -3.80
C GLU A 145 1.80 -57.53 -4.81
N ALA A 146 2.64 -58.56 -4.87
CA ALA A 146 2.45 -59.70 -5.76
C ALA A 146 1.18 -60.51 -5.43
N GLN A 147 0.87 -60.73 -4.14
CA GLN A 147 -0.37 -61.38 -3.74
C GLN A 147 -1.59 -60.50 -4.01
N LEU A 148 -1.50 -59.18 -3.79
CA LEU A 148 -2.58 -58.24 -4.07
C LEU A 148 -2.95 -58.22 -5.56
N ARG A 149 -1.95 -58.25 -6.46
CA ARG A 149 -2.16 -58.28 -7.91
C ARG A 149 -2.70 -59.62 -8.41
N SER A 150 -2.24 -60.73 -7.84
CA SER A 150 -2.59 -62.08 -8.32
C SER A 150 -3.90 -62.62 -7.72
N ARG A 151 -4.24 -62.22 -6.49
CA ARG A 151 -5.36 -62.75 -5.70
C ARG A 151 -6.02 -61.67 -4.83
N PRO A 152 -6.55 -60.58 -5.42
CA PRO A 152 -7.15 -59.47 -4.68
C PRO A 152 -8.36 -59.91 -3.82
N GLU A 153 -9.06 -60.99 -4.19
CA GLU A 153 -10.20 -61.55 -3.48
C GLU A 153 -9.86 -62.09 -2.08
N LYS A 154 -8.57 -62.40 -1.82
CA LYS A 154 -8.12 -62.89 -0.51
C LYS A 154 -7.91 -61.80 0.54
N PHE A 155 -7.94 -60.53 0.12
CA PHE A 155 -7.80 -59.38 1.01
C PHE A 155 -9.18 -58.91 1.46
N ARG A 156 -9.44 -59.01 2.77
CA ARG A 156 -10.66 -58.46 3.39
C ARG A 156 -10.54 -56.96 3.56
N ALA A 157 -11.67 -56.24 3.60
CA ALA A 157 -11.74 -54.80 3.80
C ALA A 157 -10.85 -54.30 4.96
N GLN A 158 -10.99 -54.90 6.15
CA GLN A 158 -10.16 -54.59 7.32
C GLN A 158 -8.65 -54.75 7.06
N SER A 159 -8.25 -55.81 6.34
CA SER A 159 -6.84 -56.06 6.01
C SER A 159 -6.29 -55.01 5.05
N ILE A 160 -7.11 -54.56 4.09
CA ILE A 160 -6.76 -53.50 3.15
C ILE A 160 -6.61 -52.17 3.89
N ALA A 161 -7.60 -51.79 4.72
CA ALA A 161 -7.57 -50.55 5.48
C ALA A 161 -6.36 -50.46 6.42
N ASN A 162 -6.05 -51.55 7.14
CA ASN A 162 -4.87 -51.62 8.01
C ASN A 162 -3.56 -51.56 7.23
N ALA A 163 -3.49 -52.15 6.03
CA ALA A 163 -2.31 -52.08 5.18
C ALA A 163 -2.11 -50.67 4.60
N CYS A 164 -3.18 -49.99 4.17
CA CYS A 164 -3.14 -48.59 3.76
C CYS A 164 -2.62 -47.68 4.88
N TRP A 165 -3.17 -47.82 6.08
CA TRP A 165 -2.73 -47.05 7.24
C TRP A 165 -1.26 -47.28 7.55
N ALA A 166 -0.83 -48.53 7.52
CA ALA A 166 0.55 -48.90 7.82
C ALA A 166 1.53 -48.38 6.76
N ALA A 167 1.18 -48.49 5.48
CA ALA A 167 1.98 -47.95 4.37
C ALA A 167 2.11 -46.42 4.47
N ALA A 168 0.99 -45.72 4.70
CA ALA A 168 0.96 -44.27 4.86
C ALA A 168 1.74 -43.79 6.10
N LYS A 169 1.53 -44.43 7.25
CA LYS A 169 2.21 -44.08 8.51
C LYS A 169 3.72 -44.27 8.44
N LEU A 170 4.17 -45.32 7.76
CA LEU A 170 5.59 -45.59 7.55
C LEU A 170 6.21 -44.76 6.43
N GLN A 171 5.39 -44.04 5.64
CA GLN A 171 5.81 -43.37 4.41
C GLN A 171 6.51 -44.34 3.45
N TRP A 172 5.99 -45.57 3.39
CA TRP A 172 6.55 -46.64 2.56
C TRP A 172 5.72 -46.81 1.29
N THR A 173 6.38 -46.67 0.13
CA THR A 173 5.91 -47.03 -1.22
C THR A 173 4.52 -46.49 -1.59
N ALA A 174 4.48 -45.31 -2.24
CA ALA A 174 3.26 -44.74 -2.81
C ALA A 174 2.53 -45.73 -3.75
N ASP A 175 3.28 -46.49 -4.55
CA ASP A 175 2.73 -47.49 -5.49
C ASP A 175 1.92 -48.59 -4.80
N LEU A 176 2.34 -49.03 -3.60
CA LEU A 176 1.61 -50.05 -2.85
C LEU A 176 0.30 -49.49 -2.29
N LEU A 177 0.32 -48.26 -1.81
CA LEU A 177 -0.87 -47.57 -1.33
C LEU A 177 -1.88 -47.40 -2.48
N ASP A 178 -1.42 -46.99 -3.66
CA ASP A 178 -2.28 -46.84 -4.84
C ASP A 178 -2.89 -48.18 -5.27
N ALA A 179 -2.12 -49.27 -5.27
CA ALA A 179 -2.62 -50.61 -5.59
C ALA A 179 -3.69 -51.08 -4.57
N LEU A 180 -3.48 -50.83 -3.28
CA LEU A 180 -4.45 -51.16 -2.23
C LEU A 180 -5.74 -50.33 -2.37
N LEU A 181 -5.62 -49.04 -2.68
CA LEU A 181 -6.76 -48.14 -2.91
C LEU A 181 -7.56 -48.54 -4.16
N GLN A 182 -6.89 -48.92 -5.25
CA GLN A 182 -7.57 -49.44 -6.46
C GLN A 182 -8.43 -50.66 -6.14
N VAL A 183 -7.90 -51.60 -5.35
CA VAL A 183 -8.67 -52.77 -4.92
C VAL A 183 -9.81 -52.37 -3.98
N ALA A 184 -9.59 -51.42 -3.06
CA ALA A 184 -10.62 -50.92 -2.16
C ALA A 184 -11.81 -50.29 -2.91
N VAL A 185 -11.56 -49.51 -3.96
CA VAL A 185 -12.61 -48.85 -4.76
C VAL A 185 -13.56 -49.84 -5.42
N THR A 186 -13.07 -51.02 -5.83
CA THR A 186 -13.93 -52.05 -6.47
C THR A 186 -14.95 -52.68 -5.53
N ARG A 187 -14.78 -52.52 -4.21
CA ARG A 187 -15.55 -53.18 -3.14
C ARG A 187 -15.81 -52.23 -1.98
N ILE A 188 -16.07 -50.95 -2.28
CA ILE A 188 -16.14 -49.88 -1.27
C ILE A 188 -17.28 -50.09 -0.26
N ASP A 189 -18.32 -50.81 -0.66
CA ASP A 189 -19.48 -51.19 0.14
C ASP A 189 -19.17 -52.26 1.20
N ASP A 190 -18.11 -53.07 1.02
CA ASP A 190 -17.65 -54.07 1.98
C ASP A 190 -16.99 -53.44 3.23
N PHE A 191 -16.54 -52.19 3.13
CA PHE A 191 -15.78 -51.52 4.19
C PHE A 191 -16.71 -50.93 5.26
N LYS A 192 -16.35 -51.05 6.54
CA LYS A 192 -17.05 -50.37 7.63
C LYS A 192 -16.75 -48.87 7.65
N SER A 193 -17.58 -48.08 8.30
CA SER A 193 -17.42 -46.62 8.43
C SER A 193 -16.04 -46.22 8.98
N GLN A 194 -15.53 -46.96 9.98
CA GLN A 194 -14.18 -46.78 10.53
C GLN A 194 -13.07 -47.11 9.52
N GLU A 195 -13.30 -48.10 8.66
CA GLU A 195 -12.30 -48.53 7.67
C GLU A 195 -12.27 -47.53 6.50
N LEU A 196 -13.41 -46.98 6.09
CA LEU A 196 -13.53 -45.91 5.09
C LEU A 196 -12.81 -44.62 5.55
N SER A 197 -13.01 -44.22 6.81
CA SER A 197 -12.32 -43.05 7.36
C SER A 197 -10.80 -43.27 7.43
N LEU A 198 -10.36 -44.50 7.72
CA LEU A 198 -8.95 -44.87 7.75
C LEU A 198 -8.30 -44.87 6.35
N LEU A 199 -9.02 -45.31 5.31
CA LEU A 199 -8.55 -45.22 3.93
C LEU A 199 -8.30 -43.76 3.53
N LEU A 200 -9.25 -42.88 3.82
CA LEU A 200 -9.14 -41.45 3.51
C LEU A 200 -8.00 -40.79 4.29
N TRP A 201 -7.82 -41.14 5.57
CA TRP A 201 -6.69 -40.67 6.37
C TRP A 201 -5.34 -41.15 5.83
N SER A 202 -5.28 -42.39 5.32
CA SER A 202 -4.07 -42.95 4.72
C SER A 202 -3.66 -42.18 3.47
N MET A 203 -4.65 -41.79 2.65
CA MET A 203 -4.43 -40.92 1.50
C MET A 203 -3.87 -39.56 1.92
N ALA A 204 -4.48 -38.94 2.94
CA ALA A 204 -4.09 -37.62 3.45
C ALA A 204 -2.66 -37.64 4.02
N SER A 205 -2.33 -38.68 4.78
CA SER A 205 -1.03 -38.82 5.43
C SER A 205 0.10 -39.14 4.47
N ALA A 206 -0.18 -39.83 3.37
CA ALA A 206 0.81 -40.18 2.35
C ALA A 206 0.95 -39.11 1.25
N ASN A 207 0.12 -38.05 1.26
CA ASN A 207 0.01 -37.07 0.18
C ASN A 207 -0.18 -37.75 -1.21
N ALA A 208 -0.88 -38.89 -1.23
CA ALA A 208 -1.07 -39.72 -2.44
C ALA A 208 -2.16 -39.14 -3.34
N SER A 209 -2.11 -39.35 -4.66
CA SER A 209 -3.06 -38.71 -5.61
C SER A 209 -4.53 -39.02 -5.27
N HIS A 210 -5.36 -37.98 -5.16
CA HIS A 210 -6.71 -38.05 -4.56
C HIS A 210 -7.83 -38.48 -5.51
N GLY A 211 -7.54 -39.22 -6.59
CA GLY A 211 -8.50 -39.52 -7.67
C GLY A 211 -9.73 -40.35 -7.24
N SER A 212 -10.13 -41.32 -8.07
CA SER A 212 -11.40 -42.07 -7.94
C SER A 212 -11.70 -42.70 -6.56
N ALA A 213 -10.69 -42.89 -5.70
CA ALA A 213 -10.86 -43.43 -4.36
C ALA A 213 -11.48 -42.43 -3.36
N ALA A 214 -11.07 -41.15 -3.41
CA ALA A 214 -11.63 -40.14 -2.49
C ALA A 214 -13.10 -39.88 -2.83
N ASP A 215 -13.43 -39.80 -4.12
CA ASP A 215 -14.80 -39.65 -4.61
C ASP A 215 -15.68 -40.85 -4.25
N ALA A 216 -15.15 -42.07 -4.38
CA ALA A 216 -15.88 -43.29 -3.99
C ALA A 216 -16.18 -43.31 -2.47
N ILE A 217 -15.22 -42.91 -1.63
CA ILE A 217 -15.42 -42.80 -0.18
C ILE A 217 -16.44 -41.70 0.15
N ALA A 218 -16.35 -40.55 -0.51
CA ALA A 218 -17.31 -39.45 -0.33
C ALA A 218 -18.73 -39.86 -0.72
N LEU A 219 -18.89 -40.53 -1.86
CA LEU A 219 -20.18 -41.05 -2.31
C LEU A 219 -20.75 -42.10 -1.35
N GLU A 220 -19.91 -43.00 -0.85
CA GLU A 220 -20.33 -44.02 0.12
C GLU A 220 -20.68 -43.41 1.48
N PHE A 221 -19.97 -42.36 1.91
CA PHE A 221 -20.35 -41.57 3.09
C PHE A 221 -21.74 -40.95 2.92
N LEU A 222 -21.99 -40.31 1.78
CA LEU A 222 -23.29 -39.72 1.45
C LEU A 222 -24.41 -40.76 1.40
N ARG A 223 -24.14 -41.94 0.84
CA ARG A 223 -25.09 -43.06 0.76
C ARG A 223 -25.51 -43.58 2.13
N ARG A 224 -24.55 -43.68 3.08
CA ARG A 224 -24.80 -44.19 4.44
C ARG A 224 -25.32 -43.12 5.39
N GLY A 225 -25.02 -41.85 5.14
CA GLY A 225 -25.29 -40.73 6.02
C GLY A 225 -24.32 -40.65 7.21
N CYS A 226 -24.15 -39.43 7.76
CA CYS A 226 -23.21 -39.13 8.84
C CYS A 226 -23.48 -39.92 10.14
N HIS A 227 -24.74 -40.27 10.45
CA HIS A 227 -25.08 -41.06 11.64
C HIS A 227 -24.54 -42.49 11.62
N SER A 228 -24.22 -43.03 10.44
CA SER A 228 -23.58 -44.33 10.28
C SER A 228 -22.07 -44.29 10.62
N PHE A 229 -21.52 -43.10 10.87
CA PHE A 229 -20.15 -42.86 11.30
C PHE A 229 -20.14 -42.40 12.76
N ASP A 230 -19.28 -43.02 13.57
CA ASP A 230 -19.04 -42.58 14.94
C ASP A 230 -18.26 -41.24 14.96
N ALA A 231 -18.22 -40.56 16.11
CA ALA A 231 -17.57 -39.26 16.23
C ALA A 231 -16.10 -39.28 15.77
N GLN A 232 -15.38 -40.37 16.05
CA GLN A 232 -14.01 -40.56 15.61
C GLN A 232 -13.91 -40.63 14.08
N SER A 233 -14.73 -41.45 13.43
CA SER A 233 -14.70 -41.64 11.99
C SER A 233 -15.16 -40.38 11.26
N THR A 234 -16.20 -39.69 11.76
CA THR A 234 -16.66 -38.41 11.20
C THR A 234 -15.59 -37.33 11.26
N ALA A 235 -14.95 -37.13 12.42
CA ALA A 235 -13.86 -36.17 12.56
C ALA A 235 -12.65 -36.54 11.67
N THR A 236 -12.36 -37.83 11.53
CA THR A 236 -11.28 -38.32 10.66
C THR A 236 -11.59 -38.07 9.18
N VAL A 237 -12.83 -38.28 8.74
CA VAL A 237 -13.26 -37.95 7.38
C VAL A 237 -13.13 -36.46 7.11
N ALA A 238 -13.63 -35.61 8.02
CA ALA A 238 -13.53 -34.15 7.89
C ALA A 238 -12.07 -33.68 7.81
N TYR A 239 -11.23 -34.11 8.76
CA TYR A 239 -9.80 -33.77 8.77
C TYR A 239 -9.10 -34.22 7.48
N SER A 240 -9.32 -35.46 7.06
CA SER A 240 -8.64 -36.03 5.90
C SER A 240 -9.13 -35.37 4.61
N ALA A 241 -10.43 -35.16 4.45
CA ALA A 241 -10.98 -34.47 3.29
C ALA A 241 -10.45 -33.03 3.17
N ALA A 242 -10.29 -32.32 4.29
CA ALA A 242 -9.68 -31.00 4.30
C ALA A 242 -8.19 -31.03 3.92
N ALA A 243 -7.42 -31.95 4.48
CA ALA A 243 -5.99 -32.11 4.17
C ALA A 243 -5.75 -32.46 2.69
N LEU A 244 -6.68 -33.20 2.09
CA LEU A 244 -6.72 -33.57 0.67
C LEU A 244 -7.35 -32.47 -0.22
N LEU A 245 -7.81 -31.36 0.38
CA LEU A 245 -8.47 -30.25 -0.32
C LEU A 245 -9.69 -30.69 -1.17
N ILE A 246 -10.45 -31.68 -0.67
CA ILE A 246 -11.65 -32.19 -1.33
C ILE A 246 -12.76 -31.14 -1.26
N ALA A 247 -13.05 -30.52 -2.40
CA ALA A 247 -14.14 -29.55 -2.57
C ALA A 247 -15.43 -30.26 -3.03
N ASN A 248 -16.04 -31.05 -2.14
CA ASN A 248 -17.32 -31.72 -2.38
C ASN A 248 -18.39 -31.15 -1.43
N GLU A 249 -19.17 -30.18 -1.91
CA GLU A 249 -20.16 -29.47 -1.09
C GLU A 249 -21.21 -30.39 -0.43
N PRO A 250 -21.79 -31.41 -1.14
CA PRO A 250 -22.68 -32.37 -0.50
C PRO A 250 -22.05 -33.12 0.68
N LEU A 251 -20.79 -33.57 0.56
CA LEU A 251 -20.07 -34.26 1.63
C LEU A 251 -19.97 -33.38 2.87
N TRP A 252 -19.52 -32.14 2.70
CA TRP A 252 -19.33 -31.22 3.81
C TRP A 252 -20.65 -30.78 4.45
N SER A 253 -21.70 -30.58 3.66
CA SER A 253 -23.05 -30.30 4.17
C SER A 253 -23.57 -31.47 5.02
N ALA A 254 -23.40 -32.71 4.56
CA ALA A 254 -23.79 -33.90 5.30
C ALA A 254 -23.00 -34.08 6.61
N ILE A 255 -21.69 -33.81 6.59
CA ILE A 255 -20.87 -33.79 7.82
C ILE A 255 -21.36 -32.68 8.75
N GLY A 256 -21.64 -31.47 8.23
CA GLY A 256 -22.00 -30.30 9.02
C GLY A 256 -23.29 -30.49 9.78
N ILE A 257 -24.36 -30.87 9.08
CA ILE A 257 -25.67 -31.15 9.67
C ILE A 257 -25.56 -32.34 10.65
N GLY A 258 -24.94 -33.44 10.23
CA GLY A 258 -24.88 -34.66 11.04
C GLY A 258 -23.97 -34.58 12.26
N SER A 259 -23.00 -33.66 12.28
CA SER A 259 -22.11 -33.44 13.43
C SER A 259 -22.63 -32.38 14.39
N ALA A 260 -23.39 -31.39 13.92
CA ALA A 260 -23.98 -30.35 14.76
C ALA A 260 -24.89 -30.91 15.86
N ASP A 261 -25.68 -31.95 15.59
CA ASP A 261 -26.54 -32.55 16.62
C ASP A 261 -25.80 -33.44 17.63
N ARG A 262 -24.50 -33.65 17.43
CA ARG A 262 -23.69 -34.64 18.16
C ARG A 262 -22.41 -34.05 18.73
N VAL A 263 -22.27 -32.73 18.82
CA VAL A 263 -21.06 -32.04 19.31
C VAL A 263 -20.57 -32.61 20.65
N ALA A 264 -21.49 -32.89 21.57
CA ALA A 264 -21.19 -33.48 22.88
C ALA A 264 -20.60 -34.91 22.84
N GLU A 265 -20.75 -35.65 21.73
CA GLU A 265 -20.17 -36.99 21.56
C GLU A 265 -18.68 -36.95 21.18
N PHE A 266 -18.21 -35.82 20.64
CA PHE A 266 -16.82 -35.68 20.22
C PHE A 266 -15.92 -35.48 21.44
N SER A 267 -14.83 -36.25 21.52
CA SER A 267 -13.73 -35.91 22.42
C SER A 267 -13.08 -34.58 22.01
N ASP A 268 -12.39 -33.94 22.94
CA ASP A 268 -11.73 -32.63 22.74
C ASP A 268 -10.89 -32.59 21.44
N ARG A 269 -10.11 -33.64 21.17
CA ARG A 269 -9.33 -33.75 19.94
C ARG A 269 -10.17 -33.95 18.69
N GLN A 270 -11.21 -34.79 18.76
CA GLN A 270 -12.06 -35.06 17.61
C GLN A 270 -12.85 -33.79 17.22
N LEU A 271 -13.29 -33.02 18.22
CA LEU A 271 -13.94 -31.72 18.02
C LEU A 271 -12.98 -30.74 17.34
N ALA A 272 -11.75 -30.60 17.85
CA ALA A 272 -10.74 -29.74 17.26
C ALA A 272 -10.44 -30.10 15.79
N ASN A 273 -10.29 -31.40 15.48
CA ASN A 273 -10.06 -31.88 14.11
C ASN A 273 -11.25 -31.62 13.18
N LEU A 274 -12.48 -31.78 13.68
CA LEU A 274 -13.71 -31.52 12.93
C LEU A 274 -13.78 -30.05 12.49
N VAL A 275 -13.68 -29.12 13.45
CA VAL A 275 -13.79 -27.68 13.16
C VAL A 275 -12.59 -27.16 12.37
N TRP A 276 -11.40 -27.71 12.61
CA TRP A 276 -10.23 -27.43 11.77
C TRP A 276 -10.48 -27.85 10.32
N GLY A 277 -11.12 -29.00 10.10
CA GLY A 277 -11.49 -29.48 8.76
C GLY A 277 -12.39 -28.48 8.02
N PHE A 278 -13.49 -28.07 8.66
CA PHE A 278 -14.41 -27.07 8.09
C PHE A 278 -13.72 -25.73 7.82
N ALA A 279 -12.94 -25.23 8.77
CA ALA A 279 -12.25 -23.95 8.61
C ALA A 279 -11.14 -24.01 7.55
N THR A 280 -10.66 -25.19 7.15
CA THR A 280 -9.58 -25.35 6.16
C THR A 280 -10.08 -25.28 4.72
N VAL A 281 -11.30 -25.75 4.45
CA VAL A 281 -11.86 -25.73 3.10
C VAL A 281 -12.58 -24.40 2.85
N LEU A 282 -12.23 -23.73 1.75
CA LEU A 282 -12.83 -22.46 1.35
C LEU A 282 -14.21 -22.71 0.69
N HIS A 283 -15.15 -21.79 0.90
CA HIS A 283 -16.47 -21.74 0.23
C HIS A 283 -17.45 -22.87 0.58
N ILE A 284 -17.57 -23.21 1.86
CA ILE A 284 -18.54 -24.19 2.35
C ILE A 284 -19.33 -23.59 3.50
N ASP A 285 -20.65 -23.74 3.47
CA ASP A 285 -21.48 -23.35 4.61
C ASP A 285 -21.21 -24.27 5.80
N CYS A 286 -20.59 -23.68 6.83
CA CYS A 286 -20.25 -24.33 8.09
C CYS A 286 -20.97 -23.68 9.28
N THR A 287 -21.93 -22.78 9.03
CA THR A 287 -22.58 -21.95 10.04
C THR A 287 -23.21 -22.79 11.14
N VAL A 288 -23.95 -23.84 10.76
CA VAL A 288 -24.70 -24.70 11.70
C VAL A 288 -23.77 -25.41 12.70
N VAL A 289 -22.66 -25.98 12.23
CA VAL A 289 -21.73 -26.69 13.12
C VAL A 289 -20.99 -25.71 14.03
N PHE A 290 -20.54 -24.56 13.53
CA PHE A 290 -19.81 -23.59 14.34
C PHE A 290 -20.70 -22.89 15.37
N GLN A 291 -21.96 -22.57 15.04
CA GLN A 291 -22.93 -22.05 16.02
C GLN A 291 -23.13 -23.02 17.18
N ARG A 292 -23.26 -24.32 16.90
CA ARG A 292 -23.40 -25.31 17.97
C ARG A 292 -22.12 -25.45 18.79
N VAL A 293 -20.96 -25.48 18.13
CA VAL A 293 -19.66 -25.53 18.83
C VAL A 293 -19.46 -24.32 19.73
N ALA A 294 -19.86 -23.11 19.30
CA ALA A 294 -19.80 -21.91 20.12
C ALA A 294 -20.57 -22.04 21.44
N GLN A 295 -21.70 -22.75 21.41
CA GLN A 295 -22.60 -22.92 22.55
C GLN A 295 -22.24 -24.10 23.45
N GLU A 296 -21.76 -25.21 22.87
CA GLU A 296 -21.63 -26.49 23.57
C GLU A 296 -20.19 -26.95 23.79
N ALA A 297 -19.20 -26.33 23.14
CA ALA A 297 -17.81 -26.73 23.32
C ALA A 297 -17.37 -26.58 24.78
N PRO A 298 -16.69 -27.58 25.36
CA PRO A 298 -16.21 -27.51 26.74
C PRO A 298 -14.92 -26.67 26.83
N VAL A 299 -14.96 -25.39 26.43
CA VAL A 299 -13.82 -24.47 26.29
C VAL A 299 -12.91 -24.47 27.52
N ALA A 300 -13.51 -24.47 28.72
CA ALA A 300 -12.78 -24.51 29.99
C ALA A 300 -11.95 -25.79 30.21
N ARG A 301 -12.32 -26.93 29.61
CA ARG A 301 -11.60 -28.21 29.74
C ARG A 301 -10.54 -28.43 28.66
N LEU A 302 -10.73 -27.85 27.47
CA LEU A 302 -9.86 -28.09 26.31
C LEU A 302 -8.38 -27.90 26.67
N ALA A 303 -7.56 -28.87 26.26
CA ALA A 303 -6.11 -28.76 26.39
C ALA A 303 -5.58 -27.64 25.48
N PRO A 304 -4.40 -27.05 25.77
CA PRO A 304 -3.83 -25.95 24.99
C PRO A 304 -3.85 -26.12 23.47
N ILE A 305 -3.55 -27.32 22.97
CA ILE A 305 -3.59 -27.63 21.53
C ILE A 305 -5.01 -27.56 20.97
N ASP A 306 -5.96 -28.22 21.62
CA ASP A 306 -7.35 -28.29 21.16
C ASP A 306 -8.03 -26.91 21.28
N LEU A 307 -7.76 -26.18 22.36
CA LEU A 307 -8.25 -24.81 22.54
C LEU A 307 -7.73 -23.88 21.44
N SER A 308 -6.44 -23.96 21.10
CA SER A 308 -5.86 -23.14 20.04
C SER A 308 -6.46 -23.43 18.67
N LEU A 309 -6.74 -24.70 18.35
CA LEU A 309 -7.34 -25.11 17.08
C LEU A 309 -8.81 -24.71 16.98
N VAL A 310 -9.59 -24.88 18.05
CA VAL A 310 -11.01 -24.48 18.07
C VAL A 310 -11.13 -22.95 17.97
N ALA A 311 -10.33 -22.19 18.74
CA ALA A 311 -10.33 -20.73 18.67
C ALA A 311 -9.89 -20.22 17.29
N TRP A 312 -8.85 -20.80 16.70
CA TRP A 312 -8.42 -20.47 15.33
C TRP A 312 -9.51 -20.76 14.29
N ALA A 313 -10.17 -21.91 14.38
CA ALA A 313 -11.22 -22.28 13.46
C ALA A 313 -12.38 -21.28 13.53
N MET A 314 -12.82 -20.93 14.75
CA MET A 314 -13.85 -19.93 15.02
C MET A 314 -13.52 -18.54 14.48
N ALA A 315 -12.28 -18.09 14.69
CA ALA A 315 -11.81 -16.79 14.21
C ALA A 315 -11.74 -16.76 12.67
N LYS A 316 -11.27 -17.84 12.06
CA LYS A 316 -11.08 -17.94 10.61
C LYS A 316 -12.39 -17.94 9.81
N VAL A 317 -13.44 -18.57 10.33
CA VAL A 317 -14.76 -18.57 9.69
C VAL A 317 -15.66 -17.42 10.15
N SER A 318 -15.17 -16.58 11.06
CA SER A 318 -15.91 -15.45 11.66
C SER A 318 -17.24 -15.87 12.30
N GLN A 319 -17.28 -17.01 13.01
CA GLN A 319 -18.49 -17.57 13.66
C GLN A 319 -18.39 -17.59 15.20
N GLY A 320 -17.37 -16.98 15.78
CA GLY A 320 -17.25 -16.83 17.23
C GLY A 320 -17.94 -15.57 17.74
N GLU A 321 -18.90 -15.72 18.66
CA GLU A 321 -19.49 -14.59 19.39
C GLU A 321 -18.59 -14.15 20.56
N GLN A 322 -18.84 -12.95 21.09
CA GLN A 322 -18.06 -12.40 22.21
C GLN A 322 -18.04 -13.33 23.43
N THR A 323 -19.17 -13.94 23.77
CA THR A 323 -19.31 -14.88 24.90
C THR A 323 -18.44 -16.13 24.77
N PHE A 324 -18.17 -16.59 23.55
CA PHE A 324 -17.26 -17.70 23.30
C PHE A 324 -15.81 -17.26 23.58
N TYR A 325 -15.42 -16.07 23.13
CA TYR A 325 -14.06 -15.55 23.36
C TYR A 325 -13.83 -15.12 24.81
N ASP A 326 -14.86 -14.68 25.53
CA ASP A 326 -14.81 -14.49 27.00
C ASP A 326 -14.40 -15.81 27.68
N GLN A 327 -15.05 -16.93 27.30
CA GLN A 327 -14.70 -18.26 27.83
C GLN A 327 -13.30 -18.71 27.43
N VAL A 328 -12.84 -18.38 26.21
CA VAL A 328 -11.47 -18.67 25.76
C VAL A 328 -10.47 -17.89 26.61
N ALA A 329 -10.71 -16.61 26.86
CA ALA A 329 -9.86 -15.77 27.69
C ALA A 329 -9.78 -16.25 29.15
N ASP A 330 -10.92 -16.60 29.75
CA ASP A 330 -10.98 -17.21 31.08
C ASP A 330 -10.22 -18.55 31.12
N ALA A 331 -10.38 -19.36 30.08
CA ALA A 331 -9.66 -20.63 29.94
C ALA A 331 -8.15 -20.43 29.78
N VAL A 332 -7.70 -19.34 29.15
CA VAL A 332 -6.28 -18.97 29.07
C VAL A 332 -5.74 -18.63 30.45
N LEU A 333 -6.40 -17.73 31.17
CA LEU A 333 -5.99 -17.26 32.50
C LEU A 333 -5.97 -18.40 33.52
N ALA A 334 -6.99 -19.27 33.51
CA ALA A 334 -7.07 -20.44 34.38
C ALA A 334 -5.95 -21.47 34.12
N LYS A 335 -5.32 -21.43 32.93
CA LYS A 335 -4.31 -22.39 32.48
C LYS A 335 -2.89 -21.83 32.44
N HIS A 336 -2.58 -20.75 33.15
CA HIS A 336 -1.23 -20.13 33.27
C HIS A 336 -0.07 -21.16 33.25
N ALA A 337 -0.09 -22.12 34.17
CA ALA A 337 0.98 -23.14 34.28
C ALA A 337 1.05 -24.14 33.11
N ALA A 338 -0.06 -24.35 32.39
CA ALA A 338 -0.10 -25.24 31.23
C ALA A 338 0.48 -24.55 29.98
N TRP A 339 0.26 -23.24 29.81
CA TRP A 339 0.86 -22.47 28.71
C TRP A 339 2.38 -22.43 28.80
N ALA A 340 2.93 -22.32 30.01
CA ALA A 340 4.37 -22.37 30.24
C ALA A 340 5.04 -23.63 29.67
N ARG A 341 4.31 -24.76 29.57
CA ARG A 341 4.82 -26.05 29.07
C ARG A 341 4.24 -26.46 27.71
N SER A 342 3.34 -25.66 27.16
CA SER A 342 2.70 -25.93 25.87
C SER A 342 3.69 -25.80 24.73
N ASP A 343 3.39 -26.46 23.61
CA ASP A 343 4.06 -26.22 22.33
C ASP A 343 3.87 -24.74 21.94
N THR A 344 4.96 -24.09 21.56
CA THR A 344 5.00 -22.66 21.19
C THR A 344 4.07 -22.35 20.02
N ARG A 345 3.81 -23.32 19.14
CA ARG A 345 2.82 -23.18 18.06
C ARG A 345 1.41 -22.97 18.57
N ASN A 346 1.01 -23.63 19.66
CA ASN A 346 -0.34 -23.45 20.23
C ASN A 346 -0.51 -22.03 20.77
N ILE A 347 0.55 -21.48 21.37
CA ILE A 347 0.56 -20.10 21.89
C ILE A 347 0.44 -19.11 20.72
N ALA A 348 1.25 -19.29 19.67
CA ALA A 348 1.20 -18.44 18.48
C ALA A 348 -0.15 -18.49 17.77
N THR A 349 -0.72 -19.69 17.59
CA THR A 349 -2.04 -19.89 16.98
C THR A 349 -3.14 -19.21 17.79
N LEU A 350 -3.09 -19.29 19.12
CA LEU A 350 -4.10 -18.68 19.97
C LEU A 350 -4.00 -17.15 19.98
N LEU A 351 -2.79 -16.59 20.09
CA LEU A 351 -2.54 -15.15 19.95
C LEU A 351 -3.07 -14.63 18.61
N TYR A 352 -2.74 -15.34 17.53
CA TYR A 352 -3.22 -15.02 16.20
C TYR A 352 -4.75 -15.06 16.12
N SER A 353 -5.40 -16.09 16.69
CA SER A 353 -6.86 -16.21 16.65
C SER A 353 -7.58 -15.08 17.40
N LEU A 354 -7.06 -14.66 18.56
CA LEU A 354 -7.64 -13.56 19.33
C LEU A 354 -7.47 -12.22 18.62
N ALA A 355 -6.34 -12.00 17.96
CA ALA A 355 -6.11 -10.82 17.14
C ALA A 355 -7.00 -10.82 15.88
N LEU A 356 -7.11 -11.96 15.19
CA LEU A 356 -7.92 -12.13 13.99
C LEU A 356 -9.41 -11.90 14.26
N ALA A 357 -9.90 -12.31 15.43
CA ALA A 357 -11.28 -12.11 15.86
C ALA A 357 -11.55 -10.71 16.48
N GLU A 358 -10.56 -9.80 16.43
CA GLU A 358 -10.64 -8.46 17.02
C GLU A 358 -10.92 -8.46 18.54
N GLN A 359 -10.54 -9.53 19.23
CA GLN A 359 -10.82 -9.75 20.67
C GLN A 359 -9.70 -9.30 21.60
N ALA A 360 -8.56 -8.88 21.05
CA ALA A 360 -7.37 -8.59 21.84
C ALA A 360 -7.57 -7.43 22.83
N THR A 361 -8.28 -6.36 22.43
CA THR A 361 -8.57 -5.21 23.30
C THR A 361 -9.57 -5.53 24.41
N GLY A 362 -10.55 -6.39 24.14
CA GLY A 362 -11.53 -6.87 25.13
C GLY A 362 -10.94 -7.85 26.15
N HIS A 363 -9.85 -8.54 25.80
CA HIS A 363 -9.26 -9.63 26.58
C HIS A 363 -7.77 -9.43 26.88
N ASP A 364 -7.39 -8.19 27.21
CA ASP A 364 -6.00 -7.75 27.47
C ASP A 364 -5.23 -8.67 28.42
N ALA A 365 -5.85 -9.13 29.51
CA ALA A 365 -5.20 -10.00 30.49
C ALA A 365 -4.79 -11.36 29.90
N ALA A 366 -5.68 -12.01 29.14
CA ALA A 366 -5.39 -13.28 28.48
C ALA A 366 -4.32 -13.10 27.38
N PHE A 367 -4.37 -11.98 26.65
CA PHE A 367 -3.39 -11.66 25.64
C PHE A 367 -1.99 -11.43 26.23
N ARG A 368 -1.88 -10.72 27.37
CA ARG A 368 -0.62 -10.52 28.12
C ARG A 368 -0.08 -11.81 28.73
N GLU A 369 -0.95 -12.69 29.20
CA GLU A 369 -0.58 -14.00 29.73
C GLU A 369 0.13 -14.85 28.66
N LEU A 370 -0.43 -14.92 27.45
CA LEU A 370 0.21 -15.58 26.31
C LEU A 370 1.50 -14.85 25.89
N ALA A 371 1.54 -13.51 25.97
CA ALA A 371 2.75 -12.70 25.71
C ALA A 371 3.92 -13.10 26.60
N ALA A 372 3.66 -13.22 27.91
CA ALA A 372 4.68 -13.56 28.89
C ALA A 372 5.27 -14.94 28.57
N ALA A 373 4.44 -15.90 28.15
CA ALA A 373 4.89 -17.22 27.71
C ALA A 373 5.77 -17.17 26.45
N VAL A 374 5.46 -16.29 25.48
CA VAL A 374 6.33 -16.04 24.30
C VAL A 374 7.67 -15.46 24.73
N CYS A 375 7.67 -14.41 25.55
CA CYS A 375 8.89 -13.73 25.99
C CYS A 375 9.86 -14.68 26.71
N ALA A 376 9.33 -15.56 27.56
CA ALA A 376 10.14 -16.52 28.31
C ALA A 376 10.82 -17.58 27.43
N ARG A 377 10.27 -17.89 26.25
CA ARG A 377 10.68 -19.03 25.40
C ARG A 377 10.85 -18.66 23.93
N SER A 378 11.14 -17.40 23.64
CA SER A 378 11.21 -16.85 22.26
C SER A 378 12.10 -17.66 21.31
N SER A 379 13.23 -18.20 21.79
CA SER A 379 14.13 -19.04 21.00
C SER A 379 13.55 -20.41 20.62
N GLU A 380 12.49 -20.88 21.29
CA GLU A 380 11.81 -22.15 21.00
C GLU A 380 10.69 -22.01 19.95
N PHE A 381 10.31 -20.79 19.57
CA PHE A 381 9.33 -20.58 18.51
C PHE A 381 9.94 -20.94 17.15
N SER A 382 9.14 -21.54 16.27
CA SER A 382 9.47 -21.54 14.85
C SER A 382 9.44 -20.11 14.31
N VAL A 383 10.10 -19.85 13.19
CA VAL A 383 10.03 -18.53 12.53
C VAL A 383 8.58 -18.15 12.26
N GLN A 384 7.79 -19.06 11.68
CA GLN A 384 6.34 -18.88 11.51
C GLN A 384 5.58 -18.57 12.80
N GLY A 385 5.86 -19.27 13.89
CA GLY A 385 5.21 -19.01 15.18
C GLY A 385 5.55 -17.62 15.71
N LEU A 386 6.80 -17.19 15.54
CA LEU A 386 7.25 -15.87 15.93
C LEU A 386 6.60 -14.79 15.05
N THR A 387 6.62 -14.92 13.72
CA THR A 387 6.05 -13.93 12.79
C THR A 387 4.55 -13.76 12.96
N ASN A 388 3.82 -14.85 13.22
CA ASN A 388 2.40 -14.81 13.54
C ASN A 388 2.13 -14.11 14.89
N ALA A 389 2.98 -14.33 15.89
CA ALA A 389 2.89 -13.58 17.12
C ALA A 389 3.13 -12.07 16.86
N VAL A 390 4.17 -11.70 16.11
CA VAL A 390 4.45 -10.29 15.73
C VAL A 390 3.26 -9.64 15.06
N TRP A 391 2.69 -10.34 14.09
CA TRP A 391 1.50 -9.90 13.41
C TRP A 391 0.34 -9.70 14.38
N ALA A 392 0.09 -10.65 15.30
CA ALA A 392 -1.00 -10.55 16.27
C ALA A 392 -0.85 -9.34 17.20
N TYR A 393 0.36 -9.04 17.67
CA TYR A 393 0.63 -7.85 18.50
C TYR A 393 0.42 -6.55 17.74
N ALA A 394 0.91 -6.48 16.51
CA ALA A 394 0.74 -5.30 15.67
C ALA A 394 -0.75 -5.05 15.36
N THR A 395 -1.49 -6.10 14.97
CA THR A 395 -2.94 -6.03 14.70
C THR A 395 -3.73 -5.62 15.94
N ALA A 396 -3.32 -6.09 17.12
CA ALA A 396 -3.97 -5.74 18.38
C ALA A 396 -3.59 -4.34 18.93
N CYS A 397 -2.79 -3.56 18.20
CA CYS A 397 -2.30 -2.23 18.58
C CYS A 397 -1.50 -2.19 19.90
N TYR A 398 -0.93 -3.32 20.34
CA TYR A 398 -0.09 -3.38 21.53
C TYR A 398 1.34 -2.99 21.20
N ALA A 399 1.67 -1.70 21.31
CA ALA A 399 3.01 -1.19 21.02
C ALA A 399 4.02 -1.37 22.18
N GLU A 400 3.95 -2.49 22.94
CA GLU A 400 4.92 -2.72 24.01
C GLU A 400 6.33 -2.94 23.42
N GLU A 401 7.20 -1.95 23.63
CA GLU A 401 8.51 -1.83 22.96
C GLU A 401 9.45 -3.02 23.24
N THR A 402 9.36 -3.58 24.45
CA THR A 402 10.16 -4.73 24.91
C THR A 402 9.93 -5.98 24.07
N TRP A 403 8.68 -6.22 23.67
CA TRP A 403 8.28 -7.40 22.91
C TRP A 403 8.72 -7.29 21.44
N PHE A 404 8.48 -6.13 20.79
CA PHE A 404 8.93 -5.91 19.41
C PHE A 404 10.46 -5.93 19.29
N ALA A 405 11.18 -5.43 20.30
CA ALA A 405 12.64 -5.52 20.35
C ALA A 405 13.14 -6.98 20.46
N LEU A 406 12.46 -7.82 21.26
CA LEU A 406 12.78 -9.24 21.36
C LEU A 406 12.56 -9.96 20.03
N ALA A 407 11.40 -9.75 19.39
CA ALA A 407 11.08 -10.35 18.11
C ALA A 407 12.05 -9.87 17.00
N ALA A 408 12.40 -8.59 16.98
CA ALA A 408 13.39 -8.04 16.07
C ALA A 408 14.77 -8.70 16.25
N ARG A 409 15.19 -8.92 17.51
CA ARG A 409 16.43 -9.64 17.80
C ARG A 409 16.40 -11.06 17.27
N GLU A 410 15.31 -11.80 17.51
CA GLU A 410 15.15 -13.17 17.02
C GLU A 410 15.20 -13.22 15.48
N VAL A 411 14.47 -12.35 14.78
CA VAL A 411 14.52 -12.23 13.31
C VAL A 411 15.96 -12.00 12.80
N CYS A 412 16.75 -11.21 13.53
CA CYS A 412 18.14 -10.94 13.18
C CYS A 412 19.11 -12.11 13.43
N VAL A 413 18.83 -13.01 14.39
CA VAL A 413 19.75 -14.12 14.72
C VAL A 413 19.39 -15.46 14.07
N ARG A 414 18.14 -15.66 13.62
CA ARG A 414 17.73 -16.92 12.96
C ARG A 414 18.42 -17.14 11.62
N CYS A 415 18.51 -18.39 11.18
CA CYS A 415 19.11 -18.72 9.88
C CYS A 415 18.17 -18.31 8.73
N ALA A 416 18.72 -17.82 7.63
CA ALA A 416 17.92 -17.43 6.45
C ALA A 416 17.11 -18.61 5.86
N SER A 417 17.58 -19.85 6.01
CA SER A 417 16.89 -21.05 5.53
C SER A 417 15.67 -21.44 6.36
N GLU A 418 15.45 -20.82 7.51
CA GLU A 418 14.26 -21.05 8.35
C GLU A 418 13.08 -20.16 7.95
N PHE A 419 13.30 -19.13 7.13
CA PHE A 419 12.26 -18.19 6.72
C PHE A 419 11.55 -18.68 5.46
N GLU A 420 10.23 -18.51 5.45
CA GLU A 420 9.43 -18.60 4.24
C GLU A 420 9.08 -17.19 3.72
N PRO A 421 8.73 -17.02 2.43
CA PRO A 421 8.32 -15.74 1.85
C PRO A 421 7.25 -14.97 2.66
N LEU A 422 6.30 -15.70 3.25
CA LEU A 422 5.21 -15.14 4.05
C LEU A 422 5.72 -14.58 5.38
N ASP A 423 6.70 -15.23 6.02
CA ASP A 423 7.29 -14.78 7.28
C ASP A 423 7.92 -13.39 7.14
N ILE A 424 8.59 -13.17 6.01
CA ILE A 424 9.22 -11.89 5.67
C ILE A 424 8.14 -10.81 5.50
N ALA A 425 7.10 -11.10 4.72
CA ALA A 425 6.01 -10.15 4.47
C ALA A 425 5.25 -9.80 5.76
N ASN A 426 4.89 -10.79 6.58
CA ASN A 426 4.19 -10.58 7.86
C ASN A 426 5.04 -9.81 8.86
N SER A 427 6.34 -10.11 8.95
CA SER A 427 7.27 -9.36 9.81
C SER A 427 7.35 -7.90 9.35
N LEU A 428 7.61 -7.66 8.05
CA LEU A 428 7.69 -6.32 7.49
C LEU A 428 6.40 -5.54 7.75
N TRP A 429 5.24 -6.13 7.49
CA TRP A 429 3.94 -5.52 7.76
C TRP A 429 3.79 -5.17 9.23
N ALA A 430 4.08 -6.10 10.14
CA ALA A 430 3.86 -5.91 11.57
C ALA A 430 4.76 -4.79 12.14
N PHE A 431 6.05 -4.76 11.77
CA PHE A 431 6.95 -3.67 12.19
C PHE A 431 6.57 -2.33 11.54
N ALA A 432 6.08 -2.32 10.30
CA ALA A 432 5.58 -1.11 9.67
C ALA A 432 4.29 -0.58 10.32
N ALA A 433 3.37 -1.46 10.70
CA ALA A 433 2.10 -1.11 11.35
C ALA A 433 2.32 -0.38 12.69
N VAL A 434 3.36 -0.76 13.44
CA VAL A 434 3.75 -0.07 14.70
C VAL A 434 4.84 1.01 14.50
N LEU A 435 5.21 1.32 13.25
CA LEU A 435 6.27 2.28 12.89
C LEU A 435 7.61 2.02 13.59
N HIS A 436 7.97 0.75 13.81
CA HIS A 436 9.24 0.36 14.41
C HIS A 436 10.36 0.42 13.36
N ARG A 437 11.16 1.49 13.38
CA ARG A 437 12.16 1.82 12.35
C ARG A 437 13.59 1.43 12.74
N ASP A 438 13.83 0.19 13.16
CA ASP A 438 15.20 -0.31 13.39
C ASP A 438 15.92 -0.56 12.05
N PRO A 439 17.01 0.17 11.72
CA PRO A 439 17.66 0.04 10.42
C PRO A 439 18.26 -1.35 10.17
N GLY A 440 18.75 -2.02 11.21
CA GLY A 440 19.38 -3.34 11.09
C GLY A 440 18.37 -4.43 10.75
N LEU A 441 17.22 -4.41 11.43
CA LEU A 441 16.07 -5.27 11.17
C LEU A 441 15.51 -5.05 9.75
N ILE A 442 15.28 -3.79 9.36
CA ILE A 442 14.74 -3.47 8.03
C ILE A 442 15.71 -3.96 6.95
N GLN A 443 17.01 -3.70 7.11
CA GLN A 443 18.02 -4.20 6.17
C GLN A 443 18.05 -5.73 6.10
N ARG A 444 17.89 -6.40 7.25
CA ARG A 444 17.84 -7.87 7.33
C ARG A 444 16.62 -8.42 6.60
N LEU A 445 15.42 -7.91 6.89
CA LEU A 445 14.17 -8.36 6.27
C LEU A 445 14.13 -8.05 4.77
N ALA A 446 14.57 -6.86 4.34
CA ALA A 446 14.70 -6.52 2.93
C ALA A 446 15.73 -7.43 2.22
N GLY A 447 16.84 -7.78 2.89
CA GLY A 447 17.83 -8.72 2.39
C GLY A 447 17.27 -10.13 2.16
N LEU A 448 16.53 -10.66 3.15
CA LEU A 448 15.83 -11.94 3.03
C LEU A 448 14.78 -11.89 1.91
N GLY A 449 14.00 -10.81 1.84
CA GLY A 449 12.98 -10.60 0.80
C GLY A 449 13.58 -10.60 -0.60
N LYS A 450 14.72 -9.92 -0.80
CA LYS A 450 15.46 -9.94 -2.08
C LYS A 450 15.93 -11.36 -2.45
N ALA A 451 16.42 -12.13 -1.48
CA ALA A 451 16.87 -13.51 -1.73
C ALA A 451 15.73 -14.46 -2.16
N MET A 452 14.49 -14.19 -1.71
CA MET A 452 13.31 -15.02 -1.98
C MET A 452 12.32 -14.36 -2.95
N ILE A 453 12.70 -13.28 -3.63
CA ILE A 453 11.77 -12.40 -4.35
C ILE A 453 10.97 -13.11 -5.45
N CYS A 454 11.59 -14.09 -6.12
CA CYS A 454 10.93 -14.90 -7.14
C CYS A 454 9.95 -15.93 -6.57
N GLN A 455 10.04 -16.26 -5.28
CA GLN A 455 9.19 -17.22 -4.56
C GLN A 455 8.02 -16.53 -3.86
N MET A 456 8.10 -15.21 -3.66
CA MET A 456 7.02 -14.41 -3.07
C MET A 456 5.80 -14.39 -4.00
N SER A 457 4.61 -14.59 -3.42
CA SER A 457 3.34 -14.35 -4.10
C SER A 457 3.15 -12.86 -4.40
N ALA A 458 2.21 -12.52 -5.28
CA ALA A 458 1.84 -11.13 -5.53
C ALA A 458 1.47 -10.38 -4.23
N GLN A 459 0.74 -11.06 -3.34
CA GLN A 459 0.39 -10.56 -2.02
C GLN A 459 1.63 -10.24 -1.18
N ASN A 460 2.56 -11.19 -1.03
CA ASN A 460 3.78 -11.01 -0.24
C ASN A 460 4.64 -9.85 -0.77
N LEU A 461 4.77 -9.73 -2.10
CA LEU A 461 5.51 -8.64 -2.75
C LEU A 461 4.88 -7.28 -2.44
N SER A 462 3.56 -7.17 -2.61
CA SER A 462 2.83 -5.93 -2.40
C SER A 462 2.90 -5.44 -0.96
N ILE A 463 2.75 -6.34 0.02
CA ILE A 463 2.82 -6.03 1.45
C ILE A 463 4.24 -5.63 1.84
N SER A 464 5.25 -6.32 1.31
CA SER A 464 6.65 -5.99 1.60
C SER A 464 7.03 -4.62 1.03
N ALA A 465 6.58 -4.30 -0.19
CA ALA A 465 6.75 -2.97 -0.78
C ALA A 465 6.05 -1.88 0.05
N TRP A 466 4.81 -2.14 0.48
CA TRP A 466 4.03 -1.24 1.33
C TRP A 466 4.72 -0.98 2.67
N ALA A 467 5.15 -2.04 3.35
CA ALA A 467 5.80 -1.95 4.63
C ALA A 467 7.10 -1.14 4.57
N LEU A 468 7.94 -1.39 3.57
CA LEU A 468 9.17 -0.62 3.36
C LEU A 468 8.87 0.86 3.08
N ALA A 469 7.86 1.14 2.25
CA ALA A 469 7.44 2.52 1.97
C ALA A 469 6.84 3.23 3.20
N ALA A 470 6.01 2.55 4.00
CA ALA A 470 5.41 3.08 5.23
C ALA A 470 6.45 3.37 6.32
N MET A 471 7.53 2.59 6.38
CA MET A 471 8.70 2.86 7.22
C MET A 471 9.66 3.89 6.61
N GLU A 472 9.26 4.57 5.53
CA GLU A 472 10.05 5.59 4.81
C GLU A 472 11.41 5.05 4.30
N THR A 473 11.49 3.74 4.05
CA THR A 473 12.70 3.07 3.58
C THR A 473 12.68 2.87 2.07
N ARG A 474 13.64 3.49 1.39
CA ARG A 474 13.87 3.32 -0.05
C ARG A 474 15.01 2.32 -0.31
N ASP A 475 14.74 1.02 -0.21
CA ASP A 475 15.65 -0.03 -0.73
C ASP A 475 15.47 -0.15 -2.24
N GLU A 476 16.20 0.66 -3.01
CA GLU A 476 16.08 0.72 -4.47
C GLU A 476 16.30 -0.64 -5.14
N ALA A 477 17.16 -1.50 -4.57
CA ALA A 477 17.38 -2.85 -5.11
C ALA A 477 16.15 -3.75 -4.95
N PHE A 478 15.48 -3.69 -3.79
CA PHE A 478 14.21 -4.42 -3.59
C PHE A 478 13.14 -3.94 -4.58
N PHE A 479 12.91 -2.62 -4.66
CA PHE A 479 11.88 -2.05 -5.55
C PHE A 479 12.16 -2.32 -7.03
N MET A 480 13.43 -2.32 -7.47
CA MET A 480 13.75 -2.66 -8.85
C MET A 480 13.53 -4.16 -9.15
N GLN A 481 13.79 -5.05 -8.19
CA GLN A 481 13.67 -6.50 -8.38
C GLN A 481 12.23 -7.03 -8.16
N ALA A 482 11.40 -6.35 -7.37
CA ALA A 482 10.04 -6.78 -7.04
C ALA A 482 9.03 -6.59 -8.19
N ALA A 483 9.28 -5.64 -9.08
CA ALA A 483 8.31 -5.22 -10.09
C ALA A 483 8.02 -6.32 -11.13
N ASP A 484 9.05 -6.98 -11.67
CA ASP A 484 8.89 -8.03 -12.68
C ASP A 484 8.18 -9.27 -12.10
N PRO A 485 8.60 -9.85 -10.95
CA PRO A 485 7.89 -10.94 -10.30
C PRO A 485 6.43 -10.63 -9.95
N PHE A 486 6.12 -9.39 -9.57
CA PHE A 486 4.74 -8.95 -9.32
C PHE A 486 3.93 -8.92 -10.62
N VAL A 487 4.48 -8.35 -11.69
CA VAL A 487 3.80 -8.26 -12.97
C VAL A 487 3.52 -9.62 -13.61
N LEU A 488 4.42 -10.58 -13.42
CA LEU A 488 4.22 -11.96 -13.85
C LEU A 488 3.05 -12.66 -13.14
N ARG A 489 2.58 -12.10 -12.02
CA ARG A 489 1.52 -12.65 -11.16
C ARG A 489 0.29 -11.75 -11.10
N LEU A 490 0.11 -10.83 -12.06
CA LEU A 490 -1.05 -9.93 -12.05
C LEU A 490 -2.37 -10.68 -12.00
N GLU A 491 -2.49 -11.84 -12.65
CA GLU A 491 -3.68 -12.67 -12.62
C GLU A 491 -4.08 -13.13 -11.20
N GLU A 492 -3.14 -13.16 -10.24
CA GLU A 492 -3.38 -13.45 -8.82
C GLU A 492 -3.82 -12.22 -8.02
N CYS A 493 -3.55 -11.01 -8.52
CA CYS A 493 -3.73 -9.76 -7.80
C CYS A 493 -5.20 -9.34 -7.74
N LYS A 494 -5.62 -8.88 -6.55
CA LYS A 494 -6.87 -8.14 -6.35
C LYS A 494 -6.56 -6.63 -6.25
N ALA A 495 -7.61 -5.84 -6.02
CA ALA A 495 -7.50 -4.39 -5.88
C ALA A 495 -6.45 -3.94 -4.86
N GLN A 496 -6.39 -4.63 -3.73
CA GLN A 496 -5.51 -4.34 -2.60
C GLN A 496 -4.03 -4.51 -2.96
N GLU A 497 -3.63 -5.60 -3.64
CA GLU A 497 -2.24 -5.81 -4.05
C GLU A 497 -1.78 -4.75 -5.06
N LEU A 498 -2.66 -4.34 -5.98
CA LEU A 498 -2.37 -3.27 -6.93
C LEU A 498 -2.16 -1.94 -6.22
N ASN A 499 -3.02 -1.60 -5.26
CA ASN A 499 -2.87 -0.38 -4.46
C ASN A 499 -1.59 -0.36 -3.67
N ASN A 500 -1.32 -1.42 -2.91
CA ASN A 500 -0.11 -1.53 -2.11
C ASN A 500 1.13 -1.34 -2.97
N MET A 501 1.21 -2.00 -4.12
CA MET A 501 2.33 -1.81 -5.05
C MET A 501 2.42 -0.37 -5.56
N LEU A 502 1.39 0.15 -6.24
CA LEU A 502 1.51 1.46 -6.89
C LEU A 502 1.71 2.60 -5.89
N TRP A 503 1.01 2.55 -4.74
CA TRP A 503 1.20 3.51 -3.66
C TRP A 503 2.65 3.49 -3.16
N SER A 504 3.24 2.30 -2.95
CA SER A 504 4.60 2.18 -2.44
C SER A 504 5.62 2.82 -3.37
N TYR A 505 5.56 2.50 -4.67
CA TYR A 505 6.48 3.06 -5.67
C TYR A 505 6.34 4.58 -5.80
N ALA A 506 5.11 5.08 -5.73
CA ALA A 506 4.84 6.51 -5.71
C ALA A 506 5.43 7.18 -4.45
N THR A 507 5.21 6.61 -3.27
CA THR A 507 5.67 7.14 -1.97
C THR A 507 7.19 7.20 -1.87
N VAL A 508 7.90 6.13 -2.26
CA VAL A 508 9.38 6.12 -2.22
C VAL A 508 10.03 6.78 -3.44
N SER A 509 9.23 7.32 -4.36
CA SER A 509 9.68 7.99 -5.60
C SER A 509 10.56 7.11 -6.49
N VAL A 510 10.24 5.81 -6.59
CA VAL A 510 10.84 4.88 -7.56
C VAL A 510 9.94 4.83 -8.78
N ARG A 511 10.42 5.34 -9.91
CA ARG A 511 9.60 5.59 -11.09
C ARG A 511 9.75 4.47 -12.13
N LEU A 512 8.77 3.57 -12.19
CA LEU A 512 8.65 2.53 -13.22
C LEU A 512 7.34 2.68 -14.00
N PRO A 513 7.27 3.55 -15.04
CA PRO A 513 6.01 3.83 -15.73
C PRO A 513 5.30 2.59 -16.26
N TRP A 514 6.04 1.58 -16.70
CA TRP A 514 5.49 0.33 -17.22
C TRP A 514 4.73 -0.49 -16.15
N LEU A 515 5.15 -0.44 -14.88
CA LEU A 515 4.47 -1.14 -13.77
C LEU A 515 3.07 -0.55 -13.57
N PHE A 516 2.99 0.78 -13.51
CA PHE A 516 1.73 1.53 -13.39
C PHE A 516 0.78 1.24 -14.55
N LEU A 517 1.28 1.26 -15.79
CA LEU A 517 0.46 0.98 -16.98
C LEU A 517 -0.07 -0.46 -17.00
N LYS A 518 0.76 -1.45 -16.61
CA LYS A 518 0.33 -2.86 -16.55
C LYS A 518 -0.66 -3.11 -15.42
N ALA A 519 -0.42 -2.56 -14.24
CA ALA A 519 -1.34 -2.64 -13.10
C ALA A 519 -2.69 -1.97 -13.41
N ALA A 520 -2.69 -0.79 -14.03
CA ALA A 520 -3.90 -0.10 -14.47
C ALA A 520 -4.69 -0.93 -15.50
N LYS A 521 -4.01 -1.52 -16.49
CA LYS A 521 -4.66 -2.43 -17.46
C LYS A 521 -5.32 -3.63 -16.76
N HIS A 522 -4.63 -4.21 -15.79
CA HIS A 522 -5.18 -5.32 -15.00
C HIS A 522 -6.38 -4.89 -14.14
N ALA A 523 -6.31 -3.71 -13.51
CA ALA A 523 -7.43 -3.15 -12.75
C ALA A 523 -8.69 -3.00 -13.62
N VAL A 524 -8.55 -2.51 -14.85
CA VAL A 524 -9.69 -2.44 -15.80
C VAL A 524 -10.21 -3.85 -16.14
N SER A 525 -9.34 -4.85 -16.34
CA SER A 525 -9.79 -6.21 -16.66
C SER A 525 -10.47 -6.93 -15.51
N LEU A 526 -10.16 -6.58 -14.26
CA LEU A 526 -10.88 -7.07 -13.07
C LEU A 526 -12.30 -6.49 -12.98
N GLY A 527 -12.56 -5.36 -13.64
CA GLY A 527 -13.79 -4.59 -13.51
C GLY A 527 -13.68 -3.56 -12.37
N LEU A 528 -13.75 -2.27 -12.70
CA LEU A 528 -13.58 -1.20 -11.71
C LEU A 528 -14.70 -1.17 -10.66
N ALA A 529 -15.86 -1.74 -10.96
CA ALA A 529 -16.98 -1.88 -10.02
C ALA A 529 -16.64 -2.76 -8.79
N GLU A 530 -15.70 -3.70 -8.93
CA GLU A 530 -15.23 -4.58 -7.84
C GLU A 530 -14.31 -3.84 -6.84
N PHE A 531 -13.80 -2.67 -7.22
CA PHE A 531 -12.92 -1.87 -6.38
C PHE A 531 -13.74 -1.02 -5.42
N LYS A 532 -13.23 -0.85 -4.19
CA LYS A 532 -13.76 0.15 -3.26
C LYS A 532 -13.36 1.54 -3.72
N THR A 533 -14.15 2.56 -3.35
CA THR A 533 -13.90 3.93 -3.79
C THR A 533 -12.52 4.45 -3.37
N HIS A 534 -12.10 4.15 -2.13
CA HIS A 534 -10.75 4.49 -1.67
C HIS A 534 -9.65 3.86 -2.53
N GLU A 535 -9.84 2.63 -2.99
CA GLU A 535 -8.87 1.90 -3.82
C GLU A 535 -8.67 2.61 -5.16
N LEU A 536 -9.77 2.97 -5.83
CA LEU A 536 -9.72 3.75 -7.07
C LEU A 536 -9.01 5.10 -6.86
N SER A 537 -9.31 5.80 -5.77
CA SER A 537 -8.68 7.08 -5.46
C SER A 537 -7.16 6.96 -5.25
N ILE A 538 -6.69 5.87 -4.64
CA ILE A 538 -5.26 5.61 -4.39
C ILE A 538 -4.53 5.25 -5.68
N LEU A 539 -5.15 4.47 -6.59
CA LEU A 539 -4.57 4.19 -7.91
C LEU A 539 -4.36 5.50 -8.69
N LEU A 540 -5.37 6.39 -8.72
CA LEU A 540 -5.23 7.71 -9.36
C LEU A 540 -4.15 8.55 -8.69
N TRP A 541 -4.18 8.64 -7.35
CA TRP A 541 -3.16 9.37 -6.58
C TRP A 541 -1.75 8.85 -6.86
N ALA A 542 -1.55 7.54 -6.90
CA ALA A 542 -0.24 6.93 -7.14
C ALA A 542 0.29 7.27 -8.54
N HIS A 543 -0.58 7.22 -9.57
CA HIS A 543 -0.26 7.71 -10.91
C HIS A 543 0.11 9.20 -10.92
N GLY A 544 -0.67 10.02 -10.19
CA GLY A 544 -0.45 11.43 -9.95
C GLY A 544 0.94 11.74 -9.40
N THR A 545 1.24 11.13 -8.26
CA THR A 545 2.50 11.28 -7.51
C THR A 545 3.70 10.75 -8.30
N ALA A 546 3.56 9.61 -8.99
CA ALA A 546 4.63 9.05 -9.83
C ALA A 546 4.83 9.80 -11.15
N GLY A 547 3.93 10.73 -11.50
CA GLY A 547 3.99 11.46 -12.77
C GLY A 547 3.75 10.55 -13.98
N VAL A 548 2.98 9.46 -13.83
CA VAL A 548 2.70 8.49 -14.92
C VAL A 548 1.34 8.77 -15.52
N CYS A 549 1.36 9.25 -16.76
CA CYS A 549 0.14 9.60 -17.49
C CYS A 549 -0.53 8.37 -18.11
N ASN A 550 -1.82 8.18 -17.83
CA ASN A 550 -2.66 7.15 -18.43
C ASN A 550 -4.11 7.68 -18.58
N HIS A 551 -4.34 8.50 -19.62
CA HIS A 551 -5.64 9.16 -19.84
C HIS A 551 -6.82 8.18 -19.82
N GLY A 552 -6.75 7.09 -20.60
CA GLY A 552 -7.85 6.14 -20.69
C GLY A 552 -8.20 5.45 -19.36
N PHE A 553 -7.21 5.21 -18.49
CA PHE A 553 -7.47 4.68 -17.15
C PHE A 553 -8.14 5.72 -16.24
N PHE A 554 -7.67 6.97 -16.27
CA PHE A 554 -8.26 8.05 -15.48
C PHE A 554 -9.70 8.33 -15.90
N ASP A 555 -9.97 8.37 -17.21
CA ASP A 555 -11.32 8.54 -17.76
C ASP A 555 -12.22 7.37 -17.31
N ALA A 556 -11.74 6.12 -17.42
CA ALA A 556 -12.51 4.94 -16.99
C ALA A 556 -12.84 4.95 -15.48
N VAL A 557 -11.91 5.38 -14.62
CA VAL A 557 -12.16 5.50 -13.18
C VAL A 557 -13.15 6.62 -12.87
N VAL A 558 -13.01 7.77 -13.54
CA VAL A 558 -13.95 8.89 -13.39
C VAL A 558 -15.35 8.51 -13.88
N ASP A 559 -15.45 7.80 -15.00
CA ASP A 559 -16.72 7.31 -15.53
C ASP A 559 -17.37 6.30 -14.59
N GLU A 560 -16.60 5.39 -13.98
CA GLU A 560 -17.08 4.47 -12.96
C GLU A 560 -17.62 5.21 -11.72
N ILE A 561 -16.89 6.22 -11.24
CA ILE A 561 -17.32 7.05 -10.10
C ILE A 561 -18.60 7.83 -10.43
N LEU A 562 -18.68 8.47 -11.61
CA LEU A 562 -19.79 9.34 -11.96
C LEU A 562 -21.06 8.55 -12.36
N HIS A 563 -20.90 7.51 -13.18
CA HIS A 563 -22.02 6.83 -13.83
C HIS A 563 -22.29 5.42 -13.28
N GLY A 564 -21.27 4.75 -12.72
CA GLY A 564 -21.41 3.40 -12.17
C GLY A 564 -21.96 3.42 -10.74
N ARG A 565 -21.30 4.17 -9.85
CA ARG A 565 -21.53 4.12 -8.38
C ARG A 565 -22.12 5.41 -7.81
N GLY A 566 -21.99 6.52 -8.54
CA GLY A 566 -22.35 7.87 -8.09
C GLY A 566 -21.26 8.51 -7.23
N ILE A 567 -21.08 9.83 -7.39
CA ILE A 567 -20.03 10.57 -6.68
C ILE A 567 -20.22 10.57 -5.15
N ASP A 568 -21.46 10.46 -4.68
CA ASP A 568 -21.80 10.39 -3.26
C ASP A 568 -21.34 9.08 -2.59
N SER A 569 -20.91 8.08 -3.38
CA SER A 569 -20.23 6.88 -2.85
C SER A 569 -18.79 7.13 -2.41
N CYS A 570 -18.25 8.33 -2.69
CA CYS A 570 -16.90 8.73 -2.30
C CYS A 570 -16.90 9.45 -0.97
N ALA A 571 -15.85 9.25 -0.17
CA ALA A 571 -15.52 10.12 0.94
C ALA A 571 -14.81 11.40 0.43
N PRO A 572 -14.86 12.53 1.17
CA PRO A 572 -14.21 13.78 0.79
C PRO A 572 -12.73 13.65 0.40
N ARG A 573 -11.98 12.83 1.16
CA ARG A 573 -10.55 12.57 0.90
C ARG A 573 -10.31 11.91 -0.46
N GLU A 574 -11.21 11.04 -0.89
CA GLU A 574 -11.10 10.30 -2.15
C GLU A 574 -11.33 11.23 -3.34
N ILE A 575 -12.33 12.11 -3.24
CA ILE A 575 -12.58 13.18 -4.21
C ILE A 575 -11.40 14.13 -4.32
N ALA A 576 -10.84 14.59 -3.19
CA ALA A 576 -9.68 15.45 -3.20
C ALA A 576 -8.47 14.81 -3.89
N ASN A 577 -8.20 13.53 -3.61
CA ASN A 577 -7.11 12.78 -4.22
C ASN A 577 -7.31 12.59 -5.72
N ALA A 578 -8.51 12.17 -6.14
CA ALA A 578 -8.84 11.95 -7.53
C ALA A 578 -8.77 13.26 -8.34
N ALA A 579 -9.36 14.35 -7.82
CA ALA A 579 -9.31 15.67 -8.46
C ALA A 579 -7.87 16.18 -8.61
N TRP A 580 -7.06 16.04 -7.56
CA TRP A 580 -5.65 16.43 -7.59
C TRP A 580 -4.84 15.61 -8.60
N ALA A 581 -5.01 14.29 -8.60
CA ALA A 581 -4.30 13.41 -9.52
C ALA A 581 -4.68 13.70 -10.98
N TYR A 582 -5.98 13.82 -11.26
CA TYR A 582 -6.51 14.05 -12.59
C TYR A 582 -6.02 15.37 -13.15
N SER A 583 -6.15 16.46 -12.37
CA SER A 583 -5.67 17.78 -12.77
C SER A 583 -4.15 17.80 -12.98
N THR A 584 -3.36 17.20 -12.07
CA THR A 584 -1.89 17.18 -12.13
C THR A 584 -1.36 16.50 -13.40
N ILE A 585 -1.95 15.35 -13.76
CA ILE A 585 -1.42 14.47 -14.81
C ILE A 585 -1.95 14.80 -16.19
N ILE A 586 -3.28 14.96 -16.29
CA ILE A 586 -3.94 15.16 -17.56
C ILE A 586 -3.79 16.61 -17.99
N GLY A 587 -3.79 17.53 -17.03
CA GLY A 587 -3.62 18.96 -17.30
C GLY A 587 -4.64 19.50 -18.30
N ARG A 588 -5.82 18.86 -18.44
CA ARG A 588 -6.96 19.32 -19.23
C ARG A 588 -8.19 19.30 -18.34
N CYS A 589 -9.06 20.28 -18.52
CA CYS A 589 -10.34 20.30 -17.81
C CYS A 589 -11.26 19.21 -18.38
N HIS A 590 -11.66 18.26 -17.54
CA HIS A 590 -12.77 17.35 -17.83
C HIS A 590 -14.03 17.93 -17.20
N SER A 591 -14.80 18.70 -17.98
CA SER A 591 -15.90 19.53 -17.46
C SER A 591 -16.95 18.77 -16.63
N PRO A 592 -17.43 17.57 -17.03
CA PRO A 592 -18.38 16.81 -16.20
C PRO A 592 -17.81 16.47 -14.82
N TRP A 593 -16.60 15.93 -14.79
CA TRP A 593 -15.87 15.61 -13.56
C TRP A 593 -15.68 16.83 -12.66
N MET A 594 -15.17 17.93 -13.21
CA MET A 594 -14.95 19.15 -12.43
C MET A 594 -16.27 19.74 -11.91
N ALA A 595 -17.38 19.60 -12.64
CA ALA A 595 -18.70 20.07 -12.20
C ALA A 595 -19.23 19.22 -11.03
N SER A 596 -19.14 17.89 -11.14
CA SER A 596 -19.54 16.99 -10.06
C SER A 596 -18.66 17.17 -8.81
N VAL A 597 -17.34 17.30 -8.96
CA VAL A 597 -16.43 17.60 -7.84
C VAL A 597 -16.79 18.93 -7.18
N ALA A 598 -17.13 19.97 -7.95
CA ALA A 598 -17.53 21.26 -7.39
C ALA A 598 -18.80 21.13 -6.54
N GLU A 599 -19.82 20.46 -7.07
CA GLU A 599 -21.11 20.34 -6.40
C GLU A 599 -21.02 19.46 -5.15
N TYR A 600 -20.38 18.30 -5.26
CA TYR A 600 -20.13 17.42 -4.13
C TYR A 600 -19.34 18.13 -3.03
N SER A 601 -18.22 18.78 -3.40
CA SER A 601 -17.32 19.41 -2.42
C SER A 601 -17.99 20.60 -1.72
N ARG A 602 -18.86 21.33 -2.42
CA ARG A 602 -19.66 22.40 -1.84
C ARG A 602 -20.59 21.87 -0.73
N CYS A 603 -21.25 20.74 -0.95
CA CYS A 603 -22.15 20.15 0.05
C CYS A 603 -21.41 19.53 1.25
N HIS A 604 -20.18 19.04 1.05
CA HIS A 604 -19.42 18.31 2.06
C HIS A 604 -18.21 19.08 2.60
N MET A 605 -18.11 20.40 2.37
CA MET A 605 -16.90 21.20 2.64
C MET A 605 -16.40 21.05 4.09
N HIS A 606 -17.32 20.97 5.04
CA HIS A 606 -17.05 20.81 6.46
C HIS A 606 -16.42 19.45 6.84
N GLU A 607 -16.61 18.41 6.00
CA GLU A 607 -16.06 17.06 6.20
C GLU A 607 -14.63 16.90 5.64
N PHE A 608 -14.20 17.77 4.74
CA PHE A 608 -12.83 17.75 4.22
C PHE A 608 -11.84 18.11 5.33
N ASP A 609 -10.68 17.46 5.37
CA ASP A 609 -9.54 17.99 6.12
C ASP A 609 -8.94 19.20 5.40
N THR A 610 -8.08 19.97 6.08
CA THR A 610 -7.55 21.21 5.50
C THR A 610 -6.69 20.96 4.25
N GLN A 611 -6.12 19.76 4.10
CA GLN A 611 -5.41 19.35 2.89
C GLN A 611 -6.35 19.04 1.74
N GLY A 612 -7.48 18.38 2.02
CA GLY A 612 -8.52 18.07 1.04
C GLY A 612 -9.09 19.32 0.40
N ILE A 613 -9.41 20.35 1.19
CA ILE A 613 -9.85 21.66 0.70
C ILE A 613 -8.80 22.25 -0.26
N GLY A 614 -7.53 22.28 0.17
CA GLY A 614 -6.42 22.78 -0.64
C GLY A 614 -6.24 22.03 -1.95
N ASN A 615 -6.29 20.69 -1.92
CA ASN A 615 -6.17 19.82 -3.10
C ASN A 615 -7.30 20.06 -4.10
N VAL A 616 -8.55 20.17 -3.64
CA VAL A 616 -9.71 20.47 -4.51
C VAL A 616 -9.49 21.82 -5.18
N LEU A 617 -9.30 22.89 -4.41
CA LEU A 617 -9.14 24.24 -5.00
C LEU A 617 -7.92 24.34 -5.93
N TRP A 618 -6.81 23.69 -5.57
CA TRP A 618 -5.63 23.60 -6.42
C TRP A 618 -5.94 22.91 -7.75
N SER A 619 -6.78 21.88 -7.75
CA SER A 619 -7.16 21.14 -8.96
C SER A 619 -7.88 22.03 -9.97
N PHE A 620 -8.80 22.88 -9.48
CA PHE A 620 -9.52 23.87 -10.29
C PHE A 620 -8.56 24.90 -10.88
N ALA A 621 -7.71 25.49 -10.03
CA ALA A 621 -6.69 26.44 -10.45
C ALA A 621 -5.73 25.84 -11.49
N ASN A 622 -5.33 24.57 -11.31
CA ASN A 622 -4.39 23.87 -12.19
C ASN A 622 -4.95 23.61 -13.60
N VAL A 623 -6.27 23.39 -13.74
CA VAL A 623 -6.93 23.25 -15.06
C VAL A 623 -7.57 24.55 -15.55
N THR A 624 -7.25 25.69 -14.91
CA THR A 624 -7.72 27.03 -15.27
C THR A 624 -9.24 27.17 -15.31
N VAL A 625 -9.93 26.54 -14.35
CA VAL A 625 -11.39 26.72 -14.14
C VAL A 625 -11.67 27.11 -12.70
N TYR A 626 -12.84 27.70 -12.44
CA TYR A 626 -13.28 27.99 -11.08
C TYR A 626 -14.81 27.84 -10.93
N SER A 627 -15.25 27.61 -9.70
CA SER A 627 -16.65 27.59 -9.29
C SER A 627 -16.83 28.59 -8.14
N GLU A 628 -17.71 29.57 -8.31
CA GLU A 628 -17.94 30.63 -7.31
C GLU A 628 -18.52 30.08 -6.02
N SER A 629 -19.50 29.19 -6.13
CA SER A 629 -20.13 28.57 -4.96
C SER A 629 -19.14 27.69 -4.18
N LEU A 630 -18.26 26.97 -4.88
CA LEU A 630 -17.21 26.17 -4.24
C LEU A 630 -16.16 27.05 -3.54
N LEU A 631 -15.69 28.10 -4.22
CA LEU A 631 -14.70 29.02 -3.66
C LEU A 631 -15.24 29.72 -2.41
N HIS A 632 -16.48 30.18 -2.46
CA HIS A 632 -17.12 30.85 -1.34
C HIS A 632 -17.25 29.92 -0.13
N GLU A 633 -17.80 28.71 -0.33
CA GLU A 633 -17.96 27.74 0.77
C GLU A 633 -16.61 27.32 1.36
N ALA A 634 -15.59 27.09 0.51
CA ALA A 634 -14.24 26.77 0.98
C ALA A 634 -13.62 27.93 1.77
N SER A 635 -13.90 29.18 1.37
CA SER A 635 -13.40 30.38 2.03
C SER A 635 -14.03 30.56 3.41
N GLU A 636 -15.35 30.40 3.51
CA GLU A 636 -16.08 30.48 4.78
C GLU A 636 -15.68 29.35 5.74
N GLU A 637 -15.55 28.11 5.24
CA GLU A 637 -15.04 26.99 6.03
C GLU A 637 -13.63 27.26 6.57
N THR A 638 -12.73 27.72 5.69
CA THR A 638 -11.35 28.02 6.06
C THR A 638 -11.28 29.14 7.10
N ALA A 639 -12.09 30.21 6.93
CA ALA A 639 -12.18 31.32 7.87
C ALA A 639 -12.67 30.85 9.25
N ARG A 640 -13.71 30.00 9.29
CA ARG A 640 -14.26 29.44 10.52
C ARG A 640 -13.24 28.59 11.28
N ARG A 641 -12.50 27.72 10.59
CA ARG A 641 -11.44 26.89 11.20
C ARG A 641 -10.29 27.73 11.74
N CYS A 642 -9.89 28.76 10.99
CA CYS A 642 -8.89 29.73 11.39
C CYS A 642 -9.28 30.46 12.69
N GLN A 643 -10.53 30.89 12.81
CA GLN A 643 -11.06 31.50 14.03
C GLN A 643 -11.15 30.52 15.21
N ALA A 644 -11.41 29.24 14.94
CA ALA A 644 -11.45 28.18 15.95
C ALA A 644 -10.06 27.74 16.46
N GLY A 645 -8.97 28.37 15.98
CA GLY A 645 -7.60 28.06 16.40
C GLY A 645 -7.03 26.79 15.78
N VAL A 646 -7.63 26.26 14.72
CA VAL A 646 -7.05 25.17 13.92
C VAL A 646 -5.85 25.72 13.15
N GLU A 647 -4.72 25.02 13.19
CA GLU A 647 -3.50 25.44 12.50
C GLU A 647 -3.80 25.68 11.00
N PRO A 648 -3.41 26.82 10.41
CA PRO A 648 -3.77 27.21 9.05
C PRO A 648 -2.96 26.46 7.97
N GLN A 649 -2.73 25.15 8.18
CA GLN A 649 -2.12 24.28 7.19
C GLN A 649 -2.96 24.37 5.90
N ASN A 650 -2.41 24.92 4.82
CA ASN A 650 -3.05 25.15 3.51
C ASN A 650 -3.88 26.43 3.32
N LEU A 651 -3.94 27.34 4.29
CA LEU A 651 -4.53 28.67 4.06
C LEU A 651 -3.89 29.38 2.85
N ALA A 652 -2.57 29.23 2.68
CA ALA A 652 -1.85 29.75 1.52
C ALA A 652 -2.34 29.15 0.18
N GLN A 653 -2.77 27.89 0.15
CA GLN A 653 -3.31 27.26 -1.07
C GLN A 653 -4.70 27.81 -1.40
N VAL A 654 -5.56 27.95 -0.39
CA VAL A 654 -6.89 28.57 -0.53
C VAL A 654 -6.75 30.01 -1.03
N LEU A 655 -5.90 30.81 -0.38
CA LEU A 655 -5.62 32.19 -0.80
C LEU A 655 -5.03 32.26 -2.22
N SER A 656 -4.18 31.31 -2.61
CA SER A 656 -3.64 31.24 -3.98
C SER A 656 -4.72 30.93 -5.02
N ALA A 657 -5.65 30.03 -4.70
CA ALA A 657 -6.77 29.71 -5.58
C ALA A 657 -7.72 30.90 -5.74
N ILE A 658 -8.02 31.61 -4.64
CA ILE A 658 -8.81 32.83 -4.66
C ILE A 658 -8.11 33.92 -5.48
N SER A 659 -6.80 34.13 -5.27
CA SER A 659 -6.02 35.09 -6.04
C SER A 659 -6.04 34.79 -7.54
N ALA A 660 -6.10 33.53 -7.94
CA ALA A 660 -6.20 33.12 -9.34
C ALA A 660 -7.60 33.38 -9.95
N ALA A 661 -8.65 33.37 -9.13
CA ALA A 661 -10.04 33.62 -9.53
C ALA A 661 -10.50 35.07 -9.34
N ALA A 662 -9.69 35.91 -8.68
CA ALA A 662 -10.06 37.24 -8.20
C ALA A 662 -10.60 38.17 -9.30
N SER A 663 -10.14 38.04 -10.54
CA SER A 663 -10.60 38.87 -11.67
C SER A 663 -12.01 38.56 -12.20
N LEU A 664 -12.72 37.57 -11.65
CA LEU A 664 -14.02 37.12 -12.20
C LEU A 664 -15.13 36.91 -11.15
N GLY A 665 -14.86 37.15 -9.86
CA GLY A 665 -15.79 36.92 -8.76
C GLY A 665 -15.77 38.03 -7.72
N GLN A 666 -16.67 37.98 -6.75
CA GLN A 666 -16.62 38.91 -5.62
C GLN A 666 -15.43 38.58 -4.71
N PRO A 667 -14.75 39.59 -4.14
CA PRO A 667 -13.66 39.35 -3.21
C PRO A 667 -14.15 38.66 -1.93
N GLU A 668 -13.43 37.62 -1.49
CA GLU A 668 -13.70 36.87 -0.24
C GLU A 668 -13.20 37.66 0.99
N VAL A 669 -13.79 38.84 1.22
CA VAL A 669 -13.34 39.82 2.23
C VAL A 669 -13.24 39.20 3.63
N HIS A 670 -14.20 38.37 4.02
CA HIS A 670 -14.22 37.76 5.37
C HIS A 670 -12.98 36.89 5.62
N LEU A 671 -12.62 36.00 4.68
CA LEU A 671 -11.41 35.19 4.79
C LEU A 671 -10.16 36.06 4.86
N PHE A 672 -10.07 37.12 4.05
CA PHE A 672 -8.91 38.02 4.09
C PHE A 672 -8.77 38.72 5.44
N GLN A 673 -9.87 39.16 6.06
CA GLN A 673 -9.85 39.76 7.40
C GLN A 673 -9.27 38.78 8.43
N VAL A 674 -9.78 37.54 8.46
CA VAL A 674 -9.31 36.50 9.37
C VAL A 674 -7.83 36.15 9.13
N ALA A 675 -7.44 35.98 7.87
CA ALA A 675 -6.07 35.67 7.50
C ALA A 675 -5.08 36.79 7.89
N ILE A 676 -5.47 38.06 7.70
CA ILE A 676 -4.67 39.23 8.13
C ILE A 676 -4.49 39.21 9.65
N ASP A 677 -5.58 39.06 10.40
CA ASP A 677 -5.55 39.10 11.86
C ASP A 677 -4.66 37.96 12.41
N LEU A 678 -4.72 36.76 11.83
CA LEU A 678 -3.86 35.63 12.19
C LEU A 678 -2.39 35.84 11.82
N PHE A 679 -2.11 36.23 10.58
CA PHE A 679 -0.73 36.33 10.08
C PHE A 679 0.04 37.46 10.73
N ILE A 680 -0.64 38.56 11.08
CA ILE A 680 -0.03 39.69 11.80
C ILE A 680 0.20 39.34 13.27
N ALA A 681 -0.72 38.60 13.92
CA ALA A 681 -0.53 38.16 15.30
C ALA A 681 0.65 37.17 15.43
N SER A 682 0.86 36.33 14.42
CA SER A 682 1.94 35.34 14.39
C SER A 682 3.26 35.96 13.90
N HIS A 683 4.24 36.05 14.81
CA HIS A 683 5.61 36.47 14.48
C HIS A 683 6.37 35.41 13.66
N ALA A 684 5.81 34.20 13.52
CA ALA A 684 6.41 33.07 12.79
C ALA A 684 5.99 33.02 11.31
N THR A 685 5.04 33.84 10.86
CA THR A 685 4.58 33.85 9.46
C THR A 685 5.72 34.24 8.53
N GLY A 686 6.02 33.45 7.50
CA GLY A 686 7.05 33.72 6.51
C GLY A 686 6.68 34.83 5.52
N ALA A 687 7.68 35.34 4.79
CA ALA A 687 7.47 36.38 3.78
C ALA A 687 6.59 35.89 2.61
N ARG A 688 6.69 34.60 2.28
CA ARG A 688 5.91 33.97 1.21
C ARG A 688 4.42 33.97 1.51
N GLU A 689 4.02 33.56 2.71
CA GLU A 689 2.62 33.52 3.13
C GLU A 689 2.01 34.92 3.14
N LEU A 690 2.77 35.92 3.59
CA LEU A 690 2.38 37.32 3.55
C LEU A 690 2.19 37.83 2.11
N LEU A 691 3.07 37.48 1.17
CA LEU A 691 2.91 37.86 -0.24
C LEU A 691 1.70 37.20 -0.89
N ILE A 692 1.42 35.94 -0.57
CA ILE A 692 0.22 35.24 -1.07
C ILE A 692 -1.04 35.96 -0.57
N LEU A 693 -1.12 36.25 0.72
CA LEU A 693 -2.23 37.01 1.29
C LEU A 693 -2.36 38.41 0.68
N GLY A 694 -1.24 39.14 0.56
CA GLY A 694 -1.23 40.48 0.01
C GLY A 694 -1.69 40.54 -1.45
N ASN A 695 -1.27 39.59 -2.29
CA ASN A 695 -1.73 39.52 -3.68
C ASN A 695 -3.22 39.13 -3.75
N ALA A 696 -3.68 38.17 -2.93
CA ALA A 696 -5.08 37.77 -2.89
C ALA A 696 -6.01 38.90 -2.43
N ALA A 697 -5.59 39.64 -1.40
CA ALA A 697 -6.36 40.74 -0.80
C ALA A 697 -6.24 42.07 -1.57
N PHE A 698 -5.35 42.19 -2.56
CA PHE A 698 -5.03 43.46 -3.21
C PHE A 698 -6.25 44.13 -3.86
N GLN A 699 -7.14 43.34 -4.46
CA GLN A 699 -8.37 43.87 -5.08
C GLN A 699 -9.40 44.30 -4.05
N ALA A 700 -9.37 43.74 -2.84
CA ALA A 700 -10.28 44.03 -1.73
C ALA A 700 -9.74 45.12 -0.76
N ARG A 701 -8.69 45.85 -1.16
CA ARG A 701 -7.96 46.78 -0.28
C ARG A 701 -8.83 47.93 0.23
N GLU A 702 -9.83 48.35 -0.54
CA GLU A 702 -10.74 49.43 -0.15
C GLU A 702 -11.73 48.94 0.92
N GLU A 703 -12.24 47.72 0.79
CA GLU A 703 -13.13 47.08 1.75
C GLU A 703 -12.41 46.67 3.05
N LEU A 704 -11.12 46.34 2.96
CA LEU A 704 -10.31 45.93 4.11
C LEU A 704 -9.85 47.10 4.99
N GLN A 705 -9.89 48.33 4.49
CA GLN A 705 -9.63 49.57 5.24
C GLN A 705 -8.38 49.49 6.15
N GLU A 706 -8.54 49.62 7.48
CA GLU A 706 -7.44 49.61 8.45
C GLU A 706 -6.61 48.32 8.41
N ARG A 707 -7.24 47.17 8.15
CA ARG A 707 -6.54 45.88 8.05
C ARG A 707 -5.59 45.84 6.85
N TRP A 708 -5.97 46.45 5.73
CA TRP A 708 -5.09 46.58 4.57
C TRP A 708 -3.87 47.44 4.91
N VAL A 709 -4.07 48.59 5.55
CA VAL A 709 -2.96 49.48 5.96
C VAL A 709 -1.97 48.75 6.86
N ARG A 710 -2.47 47.95 7.81
CA ARG A 710 -1.64 47.12 8.69
C ARG A 710 -0.87 46.04 7.91
N LEU A 711 -1.53 45.29 7.03
CA LEU A 711 -0.88 44.29 6.19
C LEU A 711 0.20 44.91 5.30
N GLN A 712 -0.12 46.03 4.66
CA GLN A 712 0.81 46.79 3.83
C GLN A 712 2.03 47.22 4.64
N GLY A 713 1.85 47.78 5.84
CA GLY A 713 2.96 48.14 6.73
C GLY A 713 3.89 46.95 7.07
N VAL A 714 3.32 45.76 7.27
CA VAL A 714 4.09 44.53 7.52
C VAL A 714 4.86 44.08 6.27
N LEU A 715 4.22 44.10 5.09
CA LEU A 715 4.85 43.79 3.81
C LEU A 715 6.01 44.76 3.51
N GLU A 716 5.80 46.04 3.76
CA GLU A 716 6.83 47.08 3.63
C GLU A 716 8.03 46.77 4.52
N ALA A 717 7.81 46.61 5.82
CA ALA A 717 8.88 46.43 6.80
C ALA A 717 9.66 45.12 6.59
N ARG A 718 8.97 44.04 6.25
CA ARG A 718 9.56 42.69 6.22
C ARG A 718 10.06 42.26 4.85
N ILE A 719 9.56 42.83 3.76
CA ILE A 719 9.85 42.36 2.40
C ILE A 719 10.36 43.50 1.52
N PHE A 720 9.54 44.54 1.31
CA PHE A 720 9.86 45.55 0.30
C PHE A 720 11.03 46.47 0.72
N HIS A 721 11.10 46.91 1.98
CA HIS A 721 12.23 47.71 2.47
C HIS A 721 13.56 46.95 2.43
N PRO A 722 13.67 45.72 2.99
CA PRO A 722 14.90 44.92 2.86
C PRO A 722 15.32 44.70 1.41
N LEU A 723 14.37 44.36 0.53
CA LEU A 723 14.64 44.09 -0.88
C LEU A 723 15.12 45.36 -1.62
N ALA A 724 14.46 46.50 -1.40
CA ALA A 724 14.85 47.77 -2.00
C ALA A 724 16.19 48.29 -1.43
N HIS A 725 16.48 48.02 -0.16
CA HIS A 725 17.77 48.34 0.44
C HIS A 725 18.89 47.48 -0.17
N ALA A 726 18.69 46.16 -0.24
CA ALA A 726 19.67 45.24 -0.82
C ALA A 726 19.96 45.56 -2.29
N LEU A 727 18.93 45.88 -3.08
CA LEU A 727 19.08 46.26 -4.48
C LEU A 727 19.87 47.57 -4.65
N ARG A 728 19.64 48.58 -3.80
CA ARG A 728 20.38 49.85 -3.82
C ARG A 728 21.82 49.71 -3.32
N ALA A 729 22.03 48.89 -2.28
CA ALA A 729 23.34 48.65 -1.68
C ALA A 729 24.22 47.68 -2.48
N SER A 730 23.66 46.99 -3.49
CA SER A 730 24.38 45.99 -4.27
C SER A 730 25.55 46.60 -5.05
N HIS A 731 26.75 46.06 -4.80
CA HIS A 731 27.95 46.28 -5.59
C HIS A 731 27.92 45.40 -6.86
N ALA A 732 28.97 45.44 -7.69
CA ALA A 732 29.00 44.77 -9.02
C ALA A 732 28.80 43.23 -8.99
N ASP A 733 28.84 42.61 -7.82
CA ASP A 733 28.69 41.16 -7.60
C ASP A 733 27.29 40.73 -7.11
N TRP A 734 26.40 41.66 -6.73
CA TRP A 734 25.02 41.38 -6.29
C TRP A 734 24.84 40.45 -5.08
N SER A 735 25.93 40.09 -4.38
CA SER A 735 25.94 39.10 -3.29
C SER A 735 25.00 39.45 -2.13
N GLY A 736 24.89 40.74 -1.78
CA GLY A 736 23.94 41.21 -0.76
C GLY A 736 22.47 41.01 -1.13
N MET A 737 22.14 41.09 -2.43
CA MET A 737 20.81 40.79 -2.94
C MET A 737 20.50 39.29 -2.86
N GLU A 738 21.46 38.44 -3.23
CA GLU A 738 21.30 36.97 -3.13
C GLU A 738 21.08 36.53 -1.68
N ALA A 739 21.81 37.13 -0.74
CA ALA A 739 21.65 36.88 0.69
C ALA A 739 20.27 37.33 1.20
N CYS A 740 19.79 38.51 0.79
CA CYS A 740 18.47 39.01 1.16
C CYS A 740 17.35 38.10 0.65
N ILE A 741 17.40 37.70 -0.63
CA ILE A 741 16.39 36.81 -1.22
C ILE A 741 16.41 35.44 -0.53
N SER A 742 17.60 34.90 -0.25
CA SER A 742 17.76 33.63 0.46
C SER A 742 17.20 33.70 1.90
N GLN A 743 17.30 34.84 2.57
CA GLN A 743 16.72 35.05 3.90
C GLN A 743 15.19 35.18 3.86
N LEU A 744 14.66 35.82 2.82
CA LEU A 744 13.22 36.02 2.65
C LEU A 744 12.49 34.74 2.17
N ASP A 745 13.19 33.80 1.53
CA ASP A 745 12.64 32.55 0.97
C ASP A 745 11.47 32.81 0.00
N VAL A 746 11.67 33.76 -0.92
CA VAL A 746 10.68 34.19 -1.92
C VAL A 746 11.24 34.10 -3.33
N ASP A 747 10.39 33.68 -4.28
CA ASP A 747 10.76 33.55 -5.69
C ASP A 747 10.14 34.64 -6.59
N HIS A 748 9.05 35.27 -6.16
CA HIS A 748 8.32 36.32 -6.87
C HIS A 748 7.56 37.22 -5.88
N LEU A 749 7.28 38.47 -6.27
CA LEU A 749 6.39 39.36 -5.50
C LEU A 749 4.92 39.21 -5.88
N GLY A 750 4.62 38.46 -6.94
CA GLY A 750 3.27 38.27 -7.47
C GLY A 750 2.81 39.38 -8.41
N ALA A 751 1.62 39.22 -8.99
CA ALA A 751 1.14 40.09 -10.06
C ALA A 751 0.92 41.54 -9.62
N ALA A 752 0.45 41.79 -8.40
CA ALA A 752 0.14 43.13 -7.92
C ALA A 752 1.41 43.92 -7.55
N PHE A 753 2.28 43.32 -6.75
CA PHE A 753 3.41 44.04 -6.15
C PHE A 753 4.65 44.13 -7.05
N THR A 754 4.77 43.31 -8.11
CA THR A 754 5.95 43.36 -8.99
C THR A 754 6.04 44.71 -9.74
N ALA A 755 4.95 45.16 -10.35
CA ALA A 755 4.85 46.45 -11.02
C ALA A 755 5.04 47.63 -10.05
N GLU A 756 4.38 47.58 -8.90
CA GLU A 756 4.49 48.62 -7.86
C GLU A 756 5.93 48.76 -7.37
N PHE A 757 6.60 47.62 -7.09
CA PHE A 757 7.96 47.61 -6.59
C PHE A 757 8.96 48.14 -7.63
N LEU A 758 8.90 47.68 -8.88
CA LEU A 758 9.83 48.12 -9.94
C LEU A 758 9.69 49.61 -10.26
N THR A 759 8.46 50.13 -10.24
CA THR A 759 8.20 51.57 -10.43
C THR A 759 8.74 52.36 -9.24
N ARG A 760 8.53 51.88 -8.01
CA ARG A 760 8.98 52.54 -6.78
C ARG A 760 10.49 52.65 -6.68
N ILE A 761 11.24 51.63 -7.10
CA ILE A 761 12.70 51.67 -7.15
C ILE A 761 13.25 52.39 -8.39
N GLN A 762 12.37 52.94 -9.24
CA GLN A 762 12.72 53.65 -10.47
C GLN A 762 13.50 52.77 -11.48
N ALA A 763 13.26 51.45 -11.47
CA ALA A 763 13.85 50.54 -12.45
C ALA A 763 13.10 50.57 -13.80
N VAL A 764 11.86 51.07 -13.79
CA VAL A 764 11.03 51.25 -14.99
C VAL A 764 10.35 52.61 -14.92
N ALA A 765 10.13 53.23 -16.08
CA ALA A 765 9.42 54.50 -16.22
C ALA A 765 7.90 54.33 -16.02
N SER A 766 7.36 53.20 -16.45
CA SER A 766 5.98 52.78 -16.14
C SER A 766 5.88 51.26 -16.12
N ALA A 767 4.91 50.74 -15.36
CA ALA A 767 4.58 49.33 -15.34
C ALA A 767 3.06 49.14 -15.52
N GLU A 768 2.66 48.25 -16.43
CA GLU A 768 1.25 47.90 -16.69
C GLU A 768 1.01 46.41 -16.40
N VAL A 769 -0.05 46.09 -15.66
CA VAL A 769 -0.46 44.70 -15.39
C VAL A 769 -1.72 44.41 -16.18
N HIS A 770 -1.60 43.64 -17.26
CA HIS A 770 -2.72 43.25 -18.10
C HIS A 770 -3.62 42.25 -17.36
N GLN A 771 -4.87 42.63 -17.16
CA GLN A 771 -5.97 41.79 -16.70
C GLN A 771 -7.09 41.78 -17.74
N ARG A 772 -7.94 40.75 -17.71
CA ARG A 772 -8.96 40.51 -18.76
C ARG A 772 -9.96 41.67 -18.94
N GLU A 773 -10.18 42.46 -17.89
CA GLU A 773 -11.14 43.58 -17.86
C GLU A 773 -10.48 44.97 -17.92
N THR A 774 -9.14 45.05 -17.96
CA THR A 774 -8.42 46.33 -17.99
C THR A 774 -8.16 46.80 -19.42
N ASN A 775 -8.51 48.05 -19.72
CA ASN A 775 -8.10 48.72 -20.95
C ASN A 775 -6.56 48.80 -20.99
N SER A 776 -5.97 48.02 -21.88
CA SER A 776 -4.51 47.94 -22.02
C SER A 776 -4.01 48.90 -23.09
N SER A 777 -2.77 49.35 -22.94
CA SER A 777 -2.16 50.24 -23.92
C SER A 777 -2.06 49.56 -25.31
N PRO A 778 -2.14 50.29 -26.43
CA PRO A 778 -2.11 49.70 -27.76
C PRO A 778 -0.88 48.80 -28.04
N TRP A 779 0.29 49.21 -27.55
CA TRP A 779 1.53 48.44 -27.69
C TRP A 779 1.51 47.11 -26.90
N VAL A 780 0.76 47.06 -25.79
CA VAL A 780 0.61 45.83 -24.99
C VAL A 780 -0.21 44.81 -25.76
N LEU A 781 -1.28 45.25 -26.43
CA LEU A 781 -2.10 44.38 -27.28
C LEU A 781 -1.30 43.83 -28.47
N GLU A 782 -0.46 44.66 -29.10
CA GLU A 782 0.46 44.24 -30.16
C GLU A 782 1.48 43.22 -29.65
N ALA A 783 2.13 43.50 -28.51
CA ALA A 783 3.09 42.60 -27.89
C ALA A 783 2.46 41.26 -27.48
N MET A 784 1.22 41.28 -26.98
CA MET A 784 0.44 40.08 -26.67
C MET A 784 0.21 39.22 -27.92
N GLN A 785 -0.19 39.85 -29.03
CA GLN A 785 -0.41 39.16 -30.30
C GLN A 785 0.89 38.57 -30.85
N ALA A 786 2.00 39.31 -30.77
CA ALA A 786 3.32 38.83 -31.17
C ALA A 786 3.78 37.62 -30.34
N CYS A 787 3.62 37.70 -29.00
CA CYS A 787 3.91 36.57 -28.10
C CYS A 787 3.04 35.35 -28.39
N ALA A 788 1.75 35.54 -28.68
CA ALA A 788 0.85 34.44 -29.03
C ALA A 788 1.28 33.73 -30.32
N LEU A 789 1.66 34.51 -31.35
CA LEU A 789 2.16 33.98 -32.61
C LEU A 789 3.47 33.21 -32.44
N GLU A 790 4.40 33.71 -31.60
CA GLU A 790 5.67 33.00 -31.36
C GLU A 790 5.45 31.70 -30.61
N ARG A 791 4.51 31.65 -29.65
CA ARG A 791 4.11 30.39 -29.01
C ARG A 791 3.55 29.39 -30.01
N GLU A 792 2.68 29.84 -30.92
CA GLU A 792 2.12 28.96 -31.96
C GLU A 792 3.21 28.40 -32.87
N ARG A 793 4.19 29.23 -33.26
CA ARG A 793 5.37 28.79 -34.01
C ARG A 793 6.21 27.78 -33.24
N ALA A 794 6.46 28.00 -31.94
CA ALA A 794 7.21 27.09 -31.10
C ALA A 794 6.51 25.72 -30.98
N ILE A 795 5.18 25.72 -30.80
CA ILE A 795 4.36 24.50 -30.81
C ILE A 795 4.47 23.78 -32.15
N GLN A 796 4.34 24.51 -33.26
CA GLN A 796 4.40 23.90 -34.59
C GLN A 796 5.78 23.30 -34.90
N ARG A 797 6.87 23.98 -34.49
CA ARG A 797 8.24 23.48 -34.64
C ARG A 797 8.47 22.19 -33.85
N GLY A 798 7.99 22.11 -32.61
CA GLY A 798 8.20 20.92 -31.77
C GLY A 798 7.25 19.75 -32.03
N ARG A 799 6.21 19.93 -32.89
CA ARG A 799 5.36 18.84 -33.40
C ARG A 799 5.98 18.06 -34.56
N ASP A 800 7.05 18.56 -35.14
CA ASP A 800 7.80 17.85 -36.18
C ASP A 800 8.55 16.65 -35.55
N ASP A 801 8.38 15.46 -36.13
CA ASP A 801 9.08 14.24 -35.70
C ASP A 801 10.61 14.37 -35.82
N ALA A 802 11.09 15.27 -36.69
CA ALA A 802 12.51 15.60 -36.85
C ALA A 802 13.02 16.69 -35.88
N ALA A 803 12.14 17.30 -35.06
CA ALA A 803 12.55 18.34 -34.13
C ALA A 803 13.50 17.80 -33.03
N PRO A 804 14.47 18.59 -32.55
CA PRO A 804 15.32 18.22 -31.43
C PRO A 804 14.51 17.72 -30.22
N ALA A 805 15.02 16.71 -29.53
CA ALA A 805 14.34 16.08 -28.39
C ALA A 805 13.89 17.09 -27.32
N ASP A 806 14.64 18.18 -27.15
CA ASP A 806 14.32 19.25 -26.22
C ASP A 806 13.10 20.09 -26.67
N GLN A 807 12.94 20.33 -27.98
CA GLN A 807 11.76 21.00 -28.54
C GLN A 807 10.51 20.10 -28.49
N GLN A 808 10.65 18.81 -28.78
CA GLN A 808 9.55 17.86 -28.62
C GLN A 808 9.14 17.69 -27.15
N LYS A 809 10.12 17.72 -26.23
CA LYS A 809 9.89 17.70 -24.78
C LYS A 809 9.20 18.97 -24.32
N LEU A 810 9.56 20.13 -24.87
CA LEU A 810 8.91 21.41 -24.62
C LEU A 810 7.45 21.36 -25.06
N VAL A 811 7.12 20.88 -26.26
CA VAL A 811 5.73 20.72 -26.73
C VAL A 811 4.92 19.78 -25.83
N ARG A 812 5.49 18.63 -25.43
CA ARG A 812 4.86 17.72 -24.45
C ARG A 812 4.67 18.35 -23.06
N GLN A 813 5.48 19.34 -22.69
CA GLN A 813 5.32 20.11 -21.47
C GLN A 813 4.29 21.23 -21.63
N LEU A 814 4.23 21.88 -22.80
CA LEU A 814 3.27 22.93 -23.14
C LEU A 814 1.83 22.41 -23.23
N ASP A 815 1.64 21.13 -23.58
CA ASP A 815 0.34 20.44 -23.53
C ASP A 815 -0.20 20.27 -22.10
N LYS A 816 0.63 20.45 -21.07
CA LYS A 816 0.18 20.53 -19.68
C LYS A 816 -0.22 21.98 -19.41
N VAL A 817 -1.51 22.23 -19.14
CA VAL A 817 -2.08 23.58 -18.92
C VAL A 817 -1.28 24.47 -17.95
N ASN A 818 -0.50 23.86 -17.04
CA ASN A 818 0.29 24.57 -16.03
C ASN A 818 1.75 24.90 -16.39
N LYS A 819 2.25 24.54 -17.58
CA LYS A 819 3.62 24.91 -18.05
C LYS A 819 3.60 25.69 -19.36
N ARG A 820 2.79 26.74 -19.42
CA ARG A 820 2.79 27.70 -20.54
C ARG A 820 4.17 28.36 -20.65
N GLU A 821 4.73 28.37 -21.85
CA GLU A 821 6.01 29.02 -22.14
C GLU A 821 5.96 30.50 -21.74
N ILE A 822 6.86 30.92 -20.84
CA ILE A 822 7.03 32.35 -20.58
C ILE A 822 7.77 32.93 -21.78
N VAL A 823 7.08 33.81 -22.51
CA VAL A 823 7.60 34.59 -23.63
C VAL A 823 7.69 36.03 -23.21
N ALA A 824 8.80 36.68 -23.57
CA ALA A 824 9.02 38.11 -23.45
C ALA A 824 9.04 38.74 -24.85
N TRP A 825 8.61 39.98 -24.97
CA TRP A 825 8.65 40.75 -26.20
C TRP A 825 9.29 42.10 -25.91
N VAL A 826 10.12 42.59 -26.83
CA VAL A 826 10.79 43.88 -26.67
C VAL A 826 10.72 44.71 -27.95
N SER A 827 10.51 46.01 -27.78
CA SER A 827 10.64 47.03 -28.83
C SER A 827 11.36 48.24 -28.24
N TYR A 828 12.11 48.97 -29.06
CA TYR A 828 12.80 50.16 -28.61
C TYR A 828 12.98 51.17 -29.75
N ASP A 829 13.06 52.45 -29.38
CA ASP A 829 13.45 53.56 -30.26
C ASP A 829 14.44 54.42 -29.47
N VAL A 830 15.72 54.30 -29.81
CA VAL A 830 16.83 54.87 -29.03
C VAL A 830 17.84 55.57 -29.93
N THR A 831 18.52 56.56 -29.37
CA THR A 831 19.66 57.22 -29.99
C THR A 831 20.94 56.77 -29.30
N THR A 832 21.90 56.30 -30.09
CA THR A 832 23.26 55.93 -29.64
C THR A 832 24.29 56.93 -30.21
N PRO A 833 25.55 56.92 -29.72
CA PRO A 833 26.63 57.72 -30.32
C PRO A 833 26.88 57.43 -31.80
N ARG A 834 26.49 56.25 -32.30
CA ARG A 834 26.65 55.84 -33.70
C ARG A 834 25.43 56.14 -34.56
N GLY A 835 24.34 56.62 -33.99
CA GLY A 835 23.08 56.93 -34.68
C GLY A 835 21.84 56.34 -34.00
N PRO A 836 20.65 56.60 -34.56
CA PRO A 836 19.40 56.03 -34.06
C PRO A 836 19.33 54.52 -34.32
N LEU A 837 18.81 53.77 -33.36
CA LEU A 837 18.52 52.34 -33.44
C LEU A 837 17.04 52.12 -33.09
N ARG A 838 16.37 51.26 -33.86
CA ARG A 838 14.96 50.97 -33.68
C ARG A 838 14.68 49.49 -33.87
N GLU A 839 13.96 48.90 -32.91
CA GLU A 839 13.38 47.56 -32.99
C GLU A 839 11.86 47.69 -32.84
N ILE A 840 11.12 47.22 -33.84
CA ILE A 840 9.65 47.36 -33.90
C ILE A 840 8.92 46.26 -33.13
N GLY A 841 9.61 45.21 -32.69
CA GLY A 841 9.04 44.20 -31.80
C GLY A 841 9.59 42.81 -32.06
N GLN A 842 10.34 42.27 -31.11
CA GLN A 842 10.91 40.93 -31.15
C GLN A 842 10.49 40.11 -29.93
N ALA A 843 10.03 38.88 -30.16
CA ALA A 843 9.67 37.92 -29.11
C ALA A 843 10.81 36.95 -28.79
N PHE A 844 10.93 36.59 -27.51
CA PHE A 844 11.96 35.74 -26.94
C PHE A 844 11.31 34.67 -26.06
N SER A 845 11.75 33.43 -26.20
CA SER A 845 11.26 32.29 -25.43
C SER A 845 12.35 31.70 -24.53
N TRP A 846 11.91 31.04 -23.46
CA TRP A 846 12.74 30.16 -22.66
C TRP A 846 13.19 28.95 -23.53
N GLN A 847 14.48 28.92 -23.91
CA GLN A 847 15.21 27.83 -24.59
C GLN A 847 15.36 27.85 -26.12
N LEU A 848 14.91 28.88 -26.85
CA LEU A 848 15.11 28.92 -28.32
C LEU A 848 16.40 29.62 -28.79
N GLU A 849 17.11 30.34 -27.91
CA GLU A 849 18.35 31.02 -28.26
C GLU A 849 19.50 30.60 -27.35
N SER A 850 20.03 29.39 -27.55
CA SER A 850 21.34 28.98 -27.04
C SER A 850 22.52 29.78 -27.63
N VAL A 851 22.23 30.90 -28.32
CA VAL A 851 23.15 31.63 -29.21
C VAL A 851 23.25 33.12 -28.85
N VAL A 852 22.75 33.57 -27.69
CA VAL A 852 23.20 34.88 -27.18
C VAL A 852 24.65 34.73 -26.76
N LYS A 853 25.55 35.11 -27.68
CA LYS A 853 27.01 35.09 -27.52
C LYS A 853 27.35 35.62 -26.13
N GLN A 854 28.21 34.89 -25.42
CA GLN A 854 28.82 35.31 -24.15
C GLN A 854 29.73 36.54 -24.37
N GLY A 855 29.14 37.67 -24.77
CA GLY A 855 29.80 38.97 -24.85
C GLY A 855 29.75 39.69 -23.51
N ASN A 856 30.25 40.92 -23.48
CA ASN A 856 30.29 41.77 -22.28
C ASN A 856 28.92 41.94 -21.62
N ALA A 857 27.82 41.92 -22.37
CA ALA A 857 26.45 42.03 -21.85
C ALA A 857 26.08 40.93 -20.85
N ALA A 858 26.57 39.69 -21.03
CA ALA A 858 26.30 38.58 -20.11
C ALA A 858 26.94 38.79 -18.73
N GLN A 859 28.03 39.55 -18.66
CA GLN A 859 28.69 39.93 -17.41
C GLN A 859 28.00 41.12 -16.71
N LEU A 860 27.19 41.89 -17.44
CA LEU A 860 26.42 43.03 -16.93
C LEU A 860 25.07 42.61 -16.34
N LEU A 861 24.36 41.68 -17.00
CA LEU A 861 23.05 41.20 -16.57
C LEU A 861 23.15 39.79 -15.98
N LYS A 862 23.59 39.72 -14.72
CA LYS A 862 23.82 38.48 -13.99
C LYS A 862 22.51 37.97 -13.36
N PRO A 863 22.11 36.71 -13.62
CA PRO A 863 20.96 36.12 -12.95
C PRO A 863 21.29 35.89 -11.48
N VAL A 864 20.31 36.10 -10.61
CA VAL A 864 20.45 35.82 -9.17
C VAL A 864 19.95 34.41 -8.90
N VAL A 865 20.74 33.62 -8.15
CA VAL A 865 20.36 32.25 -7.82
C VAL A 865 19.34 32.26 -6.70
N THR A 866 18.09 31.85 -7.00
CA THR A 866 17.06 31.63 -5.98
C THR A 866 16.89 30.14 -5.69
N ARG A 867 16.56 29.81 -4.43
CA ARG A 867 16.12 28.47 -4.06
C ARG A 867 14.60 28.43 -4.17
N SER A 868 14.07 27.55 -5.00
CA SER A 868 12.63 27.43 -5.24
C SER A 868 12.16 26.01 -4.92
N ARG A 869 10.89 25.84 -4.56
CA ARG A 869 10.27 24.51 -4.46
C ARG A 869 10.03 23.95 -5.86
N ILE A 870 10.80 22.92 -6.21
CA ILE A 870 10.62 22.11 -7.43
C ILE A 870 9.41 21.17 -7.26
N ALA A 871 9.12 20.75 -6.04
CA ALA A 871 7.94 19.98 -5.63
C ALA A 871 7.53 20.37 -4.19
N PRO A 872 6.33 19.98 -3.69
CA PRO A 872 5.86 20.35 -2.35
C PRO A 872 6.87 20.12 -1.22
N ASN A 873 7.73 19.10 -1.37
CA ASN A 873 8.75 18.66 -0.41
C ASN A 873 10.20 18.75 -0.94
N LEU A 874 10.42 19.34 -2.12
CA LEU A 874 11.75 19.41 -2.74
C LEU A 874 12.09 20.86 -3.07
N THR A 875 13.00 21.46 -2.29
CA THR A 875 13.64 22.74 -2.59
C THR A 875 14.93 22.50 -3.35
N GLY A 876 15.11 23.21 -4.46
CA GLY A 876 16.33 23.15 -5.26
C GLY A 876 16.65 24.51 -5.87
N GLN A 877 17.91 24.67 -6.31
CA GLN A 877 18.29 25.84 -7.08
C GLN A 877 17.64 25.73 -8.46
N HIS A 878 16.91 26.77 -8.86
CA HIS A 878 16.38 26.84 -10.21
C HIS A 878 17.34 27.67 -11.06
N ASP A 879 17.85 27.12 -12.16
CA ASP A 879 18.63 27.93 -13.12
C ASP A 879 17.67 28.90 -13.82
N ARG A 880 17.86 30.19 -13.56
CA ARG A 880 17.07 31.30 -14.12
C ARG A 880 17.82 31.99 -15.28
N SER A 881 19.00 31.50 -15.67
CA SER A 881 19.84 32.13 -16.70
C SER A 881 19.17 32.23 -18.07
N GLY A 882 18.33 31.24 -18.42
CA GLY A 882 17.63 31.18 -19.70
C GLY A 882 16.27 31.89 -19.75
N HIS A 883 15.84 32.57 -18.68
CA HIS A 883 14.54 33.23 -18.62
C HIS A 883 14.34 34.24 -19.78
N ALA A 884 13.15 34.27 -20.37
CA ALA A 884 12.83 35.04 -21.55
C ALA A 884 13.09 36.55 -21.36
N GLU A 885 12.78 37.09 -20.17
CA GLU A 885 13.03 38.50 -19.82
C GLU A 885 14.53 38.83 -19.89
N ARG A 886 15.37 37.91 -19.41
CA ARG A 886 16.82 38.07 -19.45
C ARG A 886 17.36 37.94 -20.86
N CYS A 887 16.88 36.98 -21.64
CA CYS A 887 17.30 36.80 -23.04
C CYS A 887 17.00 38.07 -23.86
N ALA A 888 15.78 38.61 -23.74
CA ALA A 888 15.39 39.85 -24.41
C ALA A 888 16.31 41.01 -24.03
N LEU A 889 16.53 41.25 -22.73
CA LEU A 889 17.37 42.37 -22.27
C LEU A 889 18.86 42.17 -22.57
N LEU A 890 19.36 40.94 -22.60
CA LEU A 890 20.74 40.65 -23.03
C LEU A 890 20.96 40.95 -24.49
N GLN A 891 20.01 40.62 -25.36
CA GLN A 891 20.08 40.90 -26.78
C GLN A 891 20.12 42.42 -27.01
N VAL A 892 19.16 43.14 -26.40
CA VAL A 892 19.11 44.61 -26.44
C VAL A 892 20.40 45.24 -25.94
N ALA A 893 20.89 44.81 -24.77
CA ALA A 893 22.14 45.32 -24.21
C ALA A 893 23.34 45.03 -25.13
N SER A 894 23.40 43.84 -25.74
CA SER A 894 24.48 43.46 -26.66
C SER A 894 24.50 44.35 -27.90
N ASP A 895 23.35 44.69 -28.45
CA ASP A 895 23.24 45.53 -29.65
C ASP A 895 23.64 46.98 -29.34
N TRP A 896 23.24 47.50 -28.18
CA TRP A 896 23.58 48.86 -27.77
C TRP A 896 25.05 49.00 -27.38
N LEU A 897 25.62 48.01 -26.70
CA LEU A 897 27.04 48.02 -26.28
C LEU A 897 28.03 47.90 -27.45
N GLN A 898 27.58 47.40 -28.61
CA GLN A 898 28.38 47.48 -29.84
C GLN A 898 28.57 48.94 -30.29
N CYS A 899 27.66 49.85 -29.91
CA CYS A 899 27.68 51.26 -30.28
C CYS A 899 28.26 52.17 -29.19
N ASP A 900 28.06 51.83 -27.91
CA ASP A 900 28.58 52.55 -26.74
C ASP A 900 29.06 51.56 -25.67
N LEU A 901 30.37 51.51 -25.38
CA LEU A 901 30.98 50.53 -24.48
C LEU A 901 30.51 50.66 -23.01
N GLU A 902 30.05 51.83 -22.59
CA GLU A 902 29.60 52.08 -21.21
C GLU A 902 28.07 52.11 -21.05
N GLY A 903 27.32 52.20 -22.15
CA GLY A 903 25.85 52.26 -22.18
C GLY A 903 25.22 53.58 -21.69
N SER A 904 25.99 54.44 -21.02
CA SER A 904 25.51 55.67 -20.38
C SER A 904 25.07 56.78 -21.35
N SER A 905 25.42 56.66 -22.62
CA SER A 905 25.06 57.63 -23.66
C SER A 905 23.82 57.25 -24.47
N VAL A 906 23.33 56.02 -24.33
CA VAL A 906 22.10 55.54 -24.99
C VAL A 906 20.88 56.19 -24.34
N GLN A 907 20.04 56.84 -25.13
CA GLN A 907 18.83 57.55 -24.64
C GLN A 907 17.62 57.29 -25.54
N GLY A 908 16.41 57.27 -24.97
CA GLY A 908 15.18 56.97 -25.69
C GLY A 908 14.21 56.11 -24.89
N GLN A 909 13.37 55.35 -25.58
CA GLN A 909 12.34 54.51 -24.97
C GLN A 909 12.54 53.04 -25.33
N ALA A 910 12.27 52.16 -24.36
CA ALA A 910 12.24 50.72 -24.56
C ALA A 910 10.99 50.15 -23.89
N PHE A 911 10.39 49.15 -24.52
CA PHE A 911 9.14 48.52 -24.10
C PHE A 911 9.38 47.03 -23.94
N LEU A 912 9.15 46.50 -22.74
CA LEU A 912 9.28 45.08 -22.43
C LEU A 912 7.91 44.54 -22.03
N TYR A 913 7.40 43.57 -22.77
CA TYR A 913 6.19 42.83 -22.41
C TYR A 913 6.56 41.40 -21.99
N VAL A 914 5.93 40.88 -20.94
CA VAL A 914 6.13 39.49 -20.49
C VAL A 914 4.79 38.80 -20.29
N THR A 915 4.67 37.58 -20.80
CA THR A 915 3.42 36.79 -20.69
C THR A 915 3.15 36.21 -19.28
N HIS A 916 4.04 36.48 -18.33
CA HIS A 916 3.88 36.19 -16.91
C HIS A 916 4.56 37.30 -16.09
N PHE A 917 4.19 37.46 -14.82
CA PHE A 917 4.89 38.42 -13.96
C PHE A 917 6.36 37.98 -13.74
N PRO A 918 7.33 38.92 -13.80
CA PRO A 918 8.74 38.59 -13.58
C PRO A 918 9.01 37.98 -12.21
N CYS A 919 9.80 36.91 -12.16
CA CYS A 919 10.35 36.40 -10.89
C CYS A 919 11.36 37.39 -10.28
N ILE A 920 11.71 37.24 -9.01
CA ILE A 920 12.64 38.17 -8.33
C ILE A 920 13.99 38.25 -9.05
N SER A 921 14.51 37.14 -9.59
CA SER A 921 15.73 37.18 -10.39
C SER A 921 15.56 38.06 -11.64
N CYS A 922 14.44 37.95 -12.36
CA CYS A 922 14.15 38.80 -13.53
C CYS A 922 13.96 40.27 -13.14
N MET A 923 13.34 40.55 -12.00
CA MET A 923 13.27 41.91 -11.44
C MET A 923 14.66 42.49 -11.19
N CYS A 924 15.60 41.68 -10.69
CA CYS A 924 17.00 42.08 -10.53
C CYS A 924 17.67 42.35 -11.88
N ILE A 925 17.36 41.59 -12.93
CA ILE A 925 17.87 41.84 -14.28
C ILE A 925 17.34 43.18 -14.82
N ILE A 926 16.05 43.47 -14.64
CA ILE A 926 15.45 44.74 -15.05
C ILE A 926 16.11 45.92 -14.33
N ALA A 927 16.37 45.78 -13.01
CA ALA A 927 17.07 46.80 -12.24
C ALA A 927 18.55 46.98 -12.66
N GLN A 928 19.25 45.87 -12.97
CA GLN A 928 20.61 45.91 -13.53
C GLN A 928 20.63 46.69 -14.85
N PHE A 929 19.67 46.39 -15.73
CA PHE A 929 19.54 47.05 -17.03
C PHE A 929 19.31 48.56 -16.85
N ALA A 930 18.37 48.97 -15.99
CA ALA A 930 18.08 50.38 -15.72
C ALA A 930 19.30 51.14 -15.16
N ARG A 931 20.12 50.48 -14.32
CA ARG A 931 21.34 51.08 -13.76
C ARG A 931 22.43 51.29 -14.82
N HIS A 932 22.52 50.40 -15.81
CA HIS A 932 23.49 50.49 -16.90
C HIS A 932 23.06 51.45 -18.02
N PHE A 933 21.76 51.64 -18.21
CA PHE A 933 21.20 52.54 -19.24
C PHE A 933 20.32 53.63 -18.61
N PRO A 934 20.89 54.57 -17.83
CA PRO A 934 20.13 55.50 -16.99
C PRO A 934 19.30 56.54 -17.75
N LYS A 935 19.54 56.72 -19.06
CA LYS A 935 18.79 57.66 -19.93
C LYS A 935 17.69 56.97 -20.74
N ILE A 936 17.46 55.67 -20.52
CA ILE A 936 16.39 54.91 -21.16
C ILE A 936 15.15 54.95 -20.28
N GLN A 937 14.02 55.31 -20.88
CA GLN A 937 12.71 55.11 -20.28
C GLN A 937 12.24 53.69 -20.62
N LEU A 938 12.47 52.75 -19.68
CA LEU A 938 12.01 51.37 -19.82
C LEU A 938 10.56 51.26 -19.34
N HIS A 939 9.65 50.91 -20.24
CA HIS A 939 8.25 50.63 -19.96
C HIS A 939 8.05 49.12 -19.87
N LEU A 940 7.52 48.63 -18.75
CA LEU A 940 7.23 47.22 -18.53
C LEU A 940 5.72 46.99 -18.65
N ALA A 941 5.33 45.89 -19.28
CA ALA A 941 3.99 45.35 -19.14
C ALA A 941 4.06 43.83 -18.94
N TYR A 942 3.13 43.27 -18.18
CA TYR A 942 3.01 41.82 -18.11
C TYR A 942 1.58 41.38 -17.87
N SER A 943 1.28 40.13 -18.22
CA SER A 943 0.04 39.47 -17.83
C SER A 943 0.30 38.42 -16.75
N ASP A 944 -0.74 38.00 -16.02
CA ASP A 944 -0.70 36.71 -15.33
C ASP A 944 -1.43 35.68 -16.20
N GLY A 945 -0.66 34.94 -17.00
CA GLY A 945 -1.20 33.93 -17.89
C GLY A 945 -2.12 32.89 -17.24
N ARG A 946 -2.12 32.71 -15.90
CA ARG A 946 -3.09 31.87 -15.19
C ARG A 946 -4.45 32.55 -15.05
N THR A 947 -4.50 33.81 -14.64
CA THR A 947 -5.75 34.57 -14.44
C THR A 947 -6.39 34.97 -15.77
N THR A 948 -5.60 35.33 -16.79
CA THR A 948 -6.15 35.75 -18.10
C THR A 948 -6.91 34.64 -18.83
N ASN A 949 -6.60 33.38 -18.51
CA ASN A 949 -7.18 32.20 -19.15
C ASN A 949 -8.12 31.42 -18.24
N ILE A 950 -8.32 31.86 -16.99
CA ILE A 950 -9.25 31.18 -16.09
C ILE A 950 -10.67 31.37 -16.62
N GLN A 951 -11.45 30.29 -16.58
CA GLN A 951 -12.83 30.28 -17.09
C GLN A 951 -13.79 29.85 -15.99
N ARG A 952 -14.96 30.49 -15.94
CA ARG A 952 -16.04 30.02 -15.06
C ARG A 952 -16.43 28.63 -15.55
N LEU A 953 -16.48 27.68 -14.64
CA LEU A 953 -16.93 26.34 -14.95
C LEU A 953 -18.38 26.43 -15.46
N LYS A 954 -18.60 26.09 -16.72
CA LYS A 954 -19.94 26.10 -17.31
C LYS A 954 -20.78 25.09 -16.53
N GLN A 955 -21.92 25.55 -16.00
CA GLN A 955 -22.91 24.64 -15.42
C GLN A 955 -23.30 23.64 -16.51
N VAL A 956 -22.91 22.39 -16.33
CA VAL A 956 -23.47 21.30 -17.10
C VAL A 956 -24.88 21.14 -16.55
N ASN A 957 -25.91 21.35 -17.37
CA ASN A 957 -27.27 20.92 -17.04
C ASN A 957 -27.22 19.40 -16.93
N ILE A 958 -26.87 18.91 -15.74
CA ILE A 958 -27.17 17.54 -15.34
C ILE A 958 -28.68 17.57 -15.13
N GLN A 959 -29.43 17.30 -16.20
CA GLN A 959 -30.87 17.16 -16.14
C GLN A 959 -31.19 16.10 -15.09
N GLU A 960 -32.04 16.49 -14.13
CA GLU A 960 -33.12 15.69 -13.56
C GLU A 960 -32.92 14.17 -13.69
N HIS A 961 -32.10 13.59 -12.82
CA HIS A 961 -32.26 12.20 -12.43
C HIS A 961 -32.33 12.15 -10.90
N ASP A 962 -33.58 12.29 -10.45
CA ASP A 962 -34.21 11.96 -9.17
C ASP A 962 -33.31 11.81 -7.91
N CYS A 963 -33.57 12.70 -6.95
CA CYS A 963 -33.26 12.54 -5.52
C CYS A 963 -33.69 11.19 -4.95
#